data_AF-A0A950JZZ1-F1
#
_entry.id   AF-A0A950JZZ1-F1
#
_cell.length_a   1.000
_cell.length_b   1.000
_cell.length_c   1.000
_cell.angle_alpha   90.00
_cell.angle_beta   90.00
_cell.angle_gamma   90.00
#
_symmetry.space_group_name_H-M   'P 1'
#
loop_
_entity.id
_entity.type
_entity.pdbx_description
1 polymer ?
#
loop_
_entity_poly.entity_id
_entity_poly.type
_entity_poly.pdbx_seq_one_letter_code
_entity_poly.pdbx_strand_id
1 'polypeptide(L)'
;MRSWAFLLAGLLSTSTAAPADNEDFDKVVRPFLDTHCTRCHGPEKQKGEFRVDTLPRDFASATLSGRWGDVIERLNTGEMPPKKEPRPTAAESAKVVDWLSARLKEGEAARAAKRDKVTLHKLTREEYANTVQDLLGVRYDAADPTGLPEDPNWHGFERIGSVLSLSPAHVEKYFAAAEGILAEAFPEKAPKKEVVKWTPFDCRGWNRKKMEELGLADKVRLDVWPGIPINGHPGSVKEFHAPVAGEYKVRVKLSGLKPASGRAPRLCIYIADLDRSIGEQDVVAPEDKPIIVEFTAHLPAGRHMIRISNEAPGPGNNLDRGGRHGSRPFVSIKDGREPWQWKLTDDQGLPIWPFLIVDYVEWEGPIVEPNPTIQKDYTGTPEQLREVLGRFATRAFRRPVRAAELDRCAALVESEMKKGENFPGALRTGLLAVLCSKDFFYIVEGDAGRNDPRLNEWELASRLSYFLWSTQPDAPLLDAARDGSLRKPEVLKAQVQRMLKDPRIERFAAGFPRQWLRLAKVGMFPPDKKLYPTWDEHLQKSTVGETTAFFREVLTKNLSIREFIDSDWTMLNARLAEHYGIPGVEGDEFRRVALAPETHRGGLLTQASILSLTSDGTRHRPVHRGVWVLESIFNRPPPPPPANVPPIEPTPAKSPKATLRMKLDAHKSDPNCAACHRKIDPLGFAFDN
;
A
#
# COMPACT_ATOMS: atom_id res chain seq x y z
N MET A 1 -28.28 54.42 39.30
CA MET A 1 -28.11 54.94 37.93
C MET A 1 -27.61 53.82 37.04
N ARG A 2 -28.41 53.51 36.00
CA ARG A 2 -28.12 52.73 34.78
C ARG A 2 -27.78 51.23 34.91
N SER A 3 -28.86 50.46 34.85
CA SER A 3 -28.96 49.14 34.21
C SER A 3 -28.21 49.08 32.88
N TRP A 4 -27.64 47.92 32.55
CA TRP A 4 -27.60 47.36 31.18
C TRP A 4 -27.50 45.83 31.28
N ALA A 5 -28.63 45.17 31.00
CA ALA A 5 -28.72 43.76 30.74
C ALA A 5 -28.39 43.53 29.26
N PHE A 6 -27.36 42.75 28.95
CA PHE A 6 -27.13 42.23 27.60
C PHE A 6 -27.67 40.80 27.52
N LEU A 7 -28.83 40.67 26.89
CA LEU A 7 -29.35 39.42 26.33
C LEU A 7 -28.44 39.01 25.17
N LEU A 8 -27.57 38.01 25.37
CA LEU A 8 -26.98 37.27 24.26
C LEU A 8 -27.98 36.19 23.81
N ALA A 9 -28.91 36.59 22.94
CA ALA A 9 -29.63 35.65 22.10
C ALA A 9 -28.66 35.17 21.01
N GLY A 10 -28.00 34.03 21.26
CA GLY A 10 -27.23 33.33 20.23
C GLY A 10 -28.17 32.80 19.16
N LEU A 11 -28.32 33.56 18.07
CA LEU A 11 -28.85 33.06 16.80
C LEU A 11 -27.94 31.92 16.33
N LEU A 12 -28.40 30.69 16.55
CA LEU A 12 -27.99 29.52 15.79
C LEU A 12 -28.41 29.74 14.34
N SER A 13 -27.59 30.48 13.59
CA SER A 13 -27.63 30.44 12.14
C SER A 13 -27.14 29.06 11.72
N THR A 14 -28.08 28.14 11.54
CA THR A 14 -27.88 26.99 10.67
C THR A 14 -27.61 27.55 9.28
N SER A 15 -26.34 27.77 8.96
CA SER A 15 -25.89 27.99 7.59
C SER A 15 -26.06 26.66 6.84
N THR A 16 -27.30 26.36 6.45
CA THR A 16 -27.51 25.65 5.19
C THR A 16 -26.85 26.52 4.14
N ALA A 17 -25.66 26.12 3.68
CA ALA A 17 -25.06 26.75 2.52
C ALA A 17 -26.08 26.61 1.38
N ALA A 18 -26.77 27.70 1.05
CA ALA A 18 -27.43 27.84 -0.23
C ALA A 18 -26.37 27.56 -1.32
N PRO A 19 -26.70 26.87 -2.42
CA PRO A 19 -25.76 26.65 -3.50
C PRO A 19 -25.23 28.01 -3.95
N ALA A 20 -23.94 28.26 -3.75
CA ALA A 20 -23.30 29.49 -4.18
C ALA A 20 -23.64 29.77 -5.66
N ASP A 21 -24.13 30.99 -5.90
CA ASP A 21 -25.15 31.34 -6.89
C ASP A 21 -24.84 31.17 -8.39
N ASN A 22 -25.93 31.06 -9.15
CA ASN A 22 -26.01 31.26 -10.60
C ASN A 22 -25.53 32.66 -11.07
N GLU A 23 -25.32 33.62 -10.17
CA GLU A 23 -24.94 35.02 -10.49
C GLU A 23 -23.56 35.16 -11.18
N ASP A 24 -22.62 34.25 -10.91
CA ASP A 24 -21.30 34.29 -11.57
C ASP A 24 -21.33 33.72 -12.99
N PHE A 25 -22.31 32.88 -13.33
CA PHE A 25 -22.46 32.33 -14.68
C PHE A 25 -22.72 33.45 -15.68
N ASP A 26 -23.63 34.36 -15.34
CA ASP A 26 -24.05 35.45 -16.22
C ASP A 26 -22.95 36.52 -16.39
N LYS A 27 -21.94 36.53 -15.50
CA LYS A 27 -20.77 37.43 -15.58
C LYS A 27 -19.57 36.80 -16.30
N VAL A 28 -19.36 35.49 -16.14
CA VAL A 28 -18.14 34.81 -16.61
C VAL A 28 -18.38 33.96 -17.85
N VAL A 29 -19.48 33.21 -17.90
CA VAL A 29 -19.73 32.18 -18.92
C VAL A 29 -20.70 32.66 -19.99
N ARG A 30 -21.83 33.29 -19.62
CA ARG A 30 -22.84 33.75 -20.58
C ARG A 30 -22.28 34.68 -21.66
N PRO A 31 -21.49 35.73 -21.35
CA PRO A 31 -20.96 36.64 -22.37
C PRO A 31 -20.07 35.91 -23.38
N PHE A 32 -19.31 34.93 -22.91
CA PHE A 32 -18.45 34.10 -23.76
C PHE A 32 -19.29 33.21 -24.70
N LEU A 33 -20.31 32.54 -24.15
CA LEU A 33 -21.22 31.70 -24.96
C LEU A 33 -21.96 32.53 -26.01
N ASP A 34 -22.44 33.72 -25.65
CA ASP A 34 -23.16 34.62 -26.55
C ASP A 34 -22.26 35.12 -27.69
N THR A 35 -20.97 35.35 -27.41
CA THR A 35 -20.02 35.83 -28.40
C THR A 35 -19.55 34.71 -29.33
N HIS A 36 -19.28 33.51 -28.78
CA HIS A 36 -18.56 32.46 -29.50
C HIS A 36 -19.41 31.25 -29.91
N CYS A 37 -20.54 30.98 -29.24
CA CYS A 37 -21.26 29.71 -29.36
C CYS A 37 -22.70 29.85 -29.87
N THR A 38 -23.48 30.83 -29.38
CA THR A 38 -24.94 30.90 -29.61
C THR A 38 -25.34 31.06 -31.07
N ARG A 39 -24.51 31.70 -31.91
CA ARG A 39 -24.80 31.83 -33.35
C ARG A 39 -24.92 30.48 -34.08
N CYS A 40 -24.25 29.43 -33.59
CA CYS A 40 -24.31 28.08 -34.16
C CYS A 40 -25.08 27.07 -33.28
N HIS A 41 -25.26 27.37 -31.99
CA HIS A 41 -25.87 26.53 -30.97
C HIS A 41 -26.96 27.27 -30.18
N GLY A 42 -27.82 28.00 -30.90
CA GLY A 42 -28.85 28.89 -30.36
C GLY A 42 -30.20 28.72 -31.07
N PRO A 43 -31.15 29.65 -30.90
CA PRO A 43 -32.52 29.51 -31.41
C PRO A 43 -32.60 29.30 -32.91
N GLU A 44 -31.77 30.02 -33.67
CA GLU A 44 -31.82 30.04 -35.12
C GLU A 44 -31.04 28.90 -35.78
N LYS A 45 -29.97 28.41 -35.13
CA LYS A 45 -29.09 27.35 -35.65
C LYS A 45 -28.70 26.40 -34.53
N GLN A 46 -28.89 25.10 -34.76
CA GLN A 46 -28.70 24.04 -33.77
C GLN A 46 -27.73 22.99 -34.31
N LYS A 47 -26.51 23.41 -34.64
CA LYS A 47 -25.51 22.49 -35.21
C LYS A 47 -25.23 21.35 -34.22
N GLY A 48 -25.22 20.12 -34.72
CA GLY A 48 -25.02 18.92 -33.89
C GLY A 48 -26.13 18.68 -32.85
N GLU A 49 -27.35 19.19 -33.09
CA GLU A 49 -28.51 19.04 -32.21
C GLU A 49 -28.28 19.56 -30.78
N PHE A 50 -27.37 20.53 -30.64
CA PHE A 50 -26.94 21.05 -29.35
C PHE A 50 -27.31 22.54 -29.19
N ARG A 51 -27.98 22.85 -28.07
CA ARG A 51 -28.43 24.20 -27.68
C ARG A 51 -27.75 24.60 -26.38
N VAL A 52 -26.77 25.50 -26.46
CA VAL A 52 -25.97 25.92 -25.30
C VAL A 52 -26.64 27.06 -24.53
N ASP A 53 -27.43 27.89 -25.23
CA ASP A 53 -28.13 29.05 -24.68
C ASP A 53 -29.24 28.67 -23.68
N THR A 54 -29.87 27.51 -23.89
CA THR A 54 -30.91 26.97 -23.01
C THR A 54 -30.43 25.81 -22.15
N LEU A 55 -29.12 25.51 -22.13
CA LEU A 55 -28.60 24.37 -21.38
C LEU A 55 -28.79 24.59 -19.86
N PRO A 56 -29.51 23.71 -19.15
CA PRO A 56 -29.74 23.89 -17.71
C PRO A 56 -28.43 23.89 -16.90
N ARG A 57 -28.39 24.72 -15.87
CA ARG A 57 -27.22 24.96 -15.00
C ARG A 57 -27.16 24.06 -13.76
N ASP A 58 -27.88 22.92 -13.80
CA ASP A 58 -27.83 21.94 -12.73
C ASP A 58 -26.62 21.02 -12.90
N PHE A 59 -25.48 21.44 -12.35
CA PHE A 59 -24.25 20.67 -12.32
C PHE A 59 -24.33 19.45 -11.39
N ALA A 60 -25.36 19.30 -10.57
CA ALA A 60 -25.55 18.10 -9.76
C ALA A 60 -26.18 16.95 -10.57
N SER A 61 -26.89 17.23 -11.67
CA SER A 61 -27.40 16.18 -12.57
C SER A 61 -26.26 15.54 -13.40
N ALA A 62 -26.17 14.21 -13.38
CA ALA A 62 -25.14 13.45 -14.11
C ALA A 62 -25.25 13.67 -15.63
N THR A 63 -26.46 13.62 -16.18
CA THR A 63 -26.70 13.82 -17.62
C THR A 63 -26.39 15.24 -18.06
N LEU A 64 -26.74 16.25 -17.25
CA LEU A 64 -26.44 17.66 -17.56
C LEU A 64 -24.96 17.97 -17.40
N SER A 65 -24.29 17.34 -16.42
CA SER A 65 -22.85 17.46 -16.23
C SER A 65 -22.07 16.91 -17.41
N GLY A 66 -22.52 15.79 -18.00
CA GLY A 66 -21.93 15.25 -19.23
C GLY A 66 -21.94 16.28 -20.36
N ARG A 67 -23.09 16.95 -20.59
CA ARG A 67 -23.21 17.99 -21.64
C ARG A 67 -22.31 19.20 -21.41
N TRP A 68 -22.16 19.65 -20.16
CA TRP A 68 -21.20 20.71 -19.83
C TRP A 68 -19.74 20.21 -19.94
N GLY A 69 -19.49 18.94 -19.66
CA GLY A 69 -18.22 18.27 -19.92
C GLY A 69 -17.85 18.29 -21.41
N ASP A 70 -18.80 18.01 -22.29
CA ASP A 70 -18.60 18.09 -23.75
C ASP A 70 -18.23 19.51 -24.18
N VAL A 71 -18.87 20.53 -23.60
CA VAL A 71 -18.50 21.95 -23.87
C VAL A 71 -17.06 22.22 -23.45
N ILE A 72 -16.66 21.79 -22.25
CA ILE A 72 -15.28 21.91 -21.79
C ILE A 72 -14.31 21.18 -22.73
N GLU A 73 -14.65 19.97 -23.16
CA GLU A 73 -13.83 19.18 -24.08
C GLU A 73 -13.63 19.94 -25.41
N ARG A 74 -14.70 20.40 -26.06
CA ARG A 74 -14.62 21.13 -27.34
C ARG A 74 -13.87 22.46 -27.23
N LEU A 75 -13.92 23.10 -26.06
CA LEU A 75 -13.13 24.30 -25.77
C LEU A 75 -11.65 23.96 -25.55
N ASN A 76 -11.35 22.88 -24.82
CA ASN A 76 -9.98 22.42 -24.56
C ASN A 76 -9.29 21.89 -25.82
N THR A 77 -10.03 21.22 -26.70
CA THR A 77 -9.52 20.75 -28.00
C THR A 77 -9.47 21.85 -29.06
N GLY A 78 -10.04 23.03 -28.78
CA GLY A 78 -10.18 24.14 -29.71
C GLY A 78 -10.92 23.78 -31.00
N GLU A 79 -11.77 22.76 -30.96
CA GLU A 79 -12.63 22.40 -32.07
C GLU A 79 -13.75 23.43 -32.24
N MET A 80 -14.20 24.04 -31.14
CA MET A 80 -15.22 25.08 -31.11
C MET A 80 -14.67 26.39 -30.55
N PRO A 81 -14.95 27.54 -31.21
CA PRO A 81 -15.64 27.70 -32.49
C PRO A 81 -14.86 27.11 -33.70
N PRO A 82 -15.55 26.70 -34.78
CA PRO A 82 -14.89 26.08 -35.93
C PRO A 82 -13.91 27.06 -36.60
N LYS A 83 -12.90 26.53 -37.33
CA LYS A 83 -11.79 27.34 -37.89
C LYS A 83 -12.20 28.55 -38.74
N LYS A 84 -13.42 28.56 -39.29
CA LYS A 84 -13.97 29.66 -40.11
C LYS A 84 -14.60 30.79 -39.28
N GLU A 85 -14.64 30.66 -37.96
CA GLU A 85 -15.27 31.60 -37.04
C GLU A 85 -14.24 32.24 -36.10
N PRO A 86 -14.51 33.44 -35.56
CA PRO A 86 -13.64 34.07 -34.58
C PRO A 86 -13.48 33.18 -33.34
N ARG A 87 -12.25 32.76 -33.08
CA ARG A 87 -11.91 31.91 -31.94
C ARG A 87 -11.55 32.76 -30.72
N PRO A 88 -12.00 32.37 -29.52
CA PRO A 88 -11.58 33.00 -28.29
C PRO A 88 -10.06 32.82 -28.09
N THR A 89 -9.47 33.74 -27.34
CA THR A 89 -8.09 33.59 -26.88
C THR A 89 -7.99 32.44 -25.87
N ALA A 90 -6.79 31.87 -25.72
CA ALA A 90 -6.56 30.84 -24.71
C ALA A 90 -6.94 31.32 -23.29
N ALA A 91 -6.74 32.60 -22.98
CA ALA A 91 -7.08 33.18 -21.67
C ALA A 91 -8.60 33.22 -21.43
N GLU A 92 -9.38 33.59 -22.44
CA GLU A 92 -10.83 33.62 -22.38
C GLU A 92 -11.42 32.21 -22.22
N SER A 93 -10.96 31.26 -23.05
CA SER A 93 -11.39 29.85 -22.95
C SER A 93 -11.05 29.26 -21.58
N ALA A 94 -9.83 29.48 -21.08
CA ALA A 94 -9.42 28.96 -19.77
C ALA A 94 -10.28 29.51 -18.63
N LYS A 95 -10.64 30.80 -18.65
CA LYS A 95 -11.50 31.39 -17.61
C LYS A 95 -12.87 30.69 -17.53
N VAL A 96 -13.45 30.35 -18.67
CA VAL A 96 -14.75 29.66 -18.75
C VAL A 96 -14.61 28.18 -18.38
N VAL A 97 -13.62 27.49 -18.93
CA VAL A 97 -13.32 26.10 -18.59
C VAL A 97 -13.10 25.95 -17.09
N ASP A 98 -12.34 26.84 -16.46
CA ASP A 98 -12.06 26.82 -15.03
C ASP A 98 -13.32 26.94 -14.18
N TRP A 99 -14.19 27.86 -14.55
CA TRP A 99 -15.45 28.08 -13.87
C TRP A 99 -16.34 26.84 -14.01
N LEU A 100 -16.49 26.31 -15.23
CA LEU A 100 -17.29 25.11 -15.49
C LEU A 100 -16.71 23.88 -14.81
N SER A 101 -15.40 23.66 -14.84
CA SER A 101 -14.72 22.57 -14.15
C SER A 101 -14.92 22.64 -12.63
N ALA A 102 -14.83 23.84 -12.04
CA ALA A 102 -15.10 24.03 -10.62
C ALA A 102 -16.54 23.66 -10.25
N ARG A 103 -17.51 24.13 -11.05
CA ARG A 103 -18.94 23.81 -10.84
C ARG A 103 -19.26 22.34 -11.10
N LEU A 104 -18.67 21.72 -12.11
CA LEU A 104 -18.80 20.28 -12.36
C LEU A 104 -18.22 19.46 -11.22
N LYS A 105 -17.07 19.87 -10.67
CA LYS A 105 -16.47 19.22 -9.51
C LYS A 105 -17.33 19.40 -8.26
N GLU A 106 -17.91 20.58 -8.03
CA GLU A 106 -18.87 20.79 -6.94
C GLU A 106 -20.14 19.97 -7.15
N GLY A 107 -20.62 19.86 -8.38
CA GLY A 107 -21.73 19.00 -8.76
C GLY A 107 -21.42 17.52 -8.56
N GLU A 108 -20.20 17.09 -8.88
CA GLU A 108 -19.70 15.74 -8.59
C GLU A 108 -19.58 15.52 -7.08
N ALA A 109 -19.03 16.47 -6.33
CA ALA A 109 -18.95 16.41 -4.87
C ALA A 109 -20.36 16.38 -4.26
N ALA A 110 -21.31 17.14 -4.81
CA ALA A 110 -22.71 17.14 -4.40
C ALA A 110 -23.40 15.82 -4.75
N ARG A 111 -23.11 15.20 -5.90
CA ARG A 111 -23.55 13.83 -6.23
C ARG A 111 -22.93 12.79 -5.31
N ALA A 112 -21.64 12.91 -5.03
CA ALA A 112 -20.90 12.04 -4.14
C ALA A 112 -21.38 12.20 -2.68
N ALA A 113 -21.80 13.40 -2.27
CA ALA A 113 -22.40 13.68 -0.97
C ALA A 113 -23.87 13.24 -0.91
N LYS A 114 -24.60 13.33 -2.03
CA LYS A 114 -25.93 12.74 -2.23
C LYS A 114 -25.89 11.24 -2.51
N ARG A 115 -24.71 10.59 -2.41
CA ARG A 115 -24.50 9.18 -2.79
C ARG A 115 -25.69 8.33 -2.38
N ASP A 116 -26.21 7.59 -3.34
CA ASP A 116 -27.07 6.46 -3.03
C ASP A 116 -26.37 5.60 -1.97
N LYS A 117 -27.14 5.19 -0.97
CA LYS A 117 -26.64 4.46 0.19
C LYS A 117 -25.82 3.28 -0.32
N VAL A 118 -24.50 3.28 -0.09
CA VAL A 118 -23.69 2.07 -0.28
C VAL A 118 -24.11 1.14 0.85
N THR A 119 -25.21 0.43 0.63
CA THR A 119 -25.82 -0.47 1.61
C THR A 119 -24.90 -1.63 1.94
N LEU A 120 -23.99 -1.96 1.01
CA LEU A 120 -23.04 -3.05 1.10
C LEU A 120 -21.66 -2.56 0.66
N HIS A 121 -20.72 -2.50 1.60
CA HIS A 121 -19.32 -2.25 1.32
C HIS A 121 -18.53 -3.55 1.52
N LYS A 122 -18.12 -4.17 0.43
CA LYS A 122 -17.29 -5.38 0.49
C LYS A 122 -15.94 -5.06 1.15
N LEU A 123 -15.48 -5.92 2.05
CA LEU A 123 -14.12 -5.84 2.59
C LEU A 123 -13.11 -6.08 1.47
N THR A 124 -12.06 -5.26 1.42
CA THR A 124 -10.89 -5.54 0.58
C THR A 124 -10.19 -6.83 1.04
N ARG A 125 -9.32 -7.40 0.20
CA ARG A 125 -8.55 -8.60 0.55
C ARG A 125 -7.68 -8.39 1.81
N GLU A 126 -7.17 -7.16 1.98
CA GLU A 126 -6.37 -6.77 3.16
C GLU A 126 -7.25 -6.62 4.41
N GLU A 127 -8.42 -5.98 4.28
CA GLU A 127 -9.39 -5.88 5.37
C GLU A 127 -9.94 -7.24 5.81
N TYR A 128 -10.15 -8.16 4.86
CA TYR A 128 -10.51 -9.54 5.15
C TYR A 128 -9.42 -10.23 5.98
N ALA A 129 -8.16 -10.18 5.51
CA ALA A 129 -7.01 -10.78 6.20
C ALA A 129 -6.84 -10.21 7.62
N ASN A 130 -6.90 -8.88 7.77
CA ASN A 130 -6.83 -8.20 9.08
C ASN A 130 -7.98 -8.59 10.01
N THR A 131 -9.21 -8.67 9.47
CA THR A 131 -10.40 -9.06 10.25
C THR A 131 -10.29 -10.49 10.75
N VAL A 132 -9.83 -11.40 9.90
CA VAL A 132 -9.57 -12.80 10.27
C VAL A 132 -8.48 -12.89 11.33
N GLN A 133 -7.38 -12.16 11.17
CA GLN A 133 -6.29 -12.14 12.15
C GLN A 133 -6.79 -11.66 13.52
N ASP A 134 -7.59 -10.59 13.57
CA ASP A 134 -8.09 -10.07 14.84
C ASP A 134 -9.23 -10.93 15.44
N LEU A 135 -9.95 -11.73 14.62
CA LEU A 135 -10.97 -12.68 15.07
C LEU A 135 -10.38 -13.98 15.58
N LEU A 136 -9.46 -14.56 14.81
CA LEU A 136 -9.01 -15.95 14.91
C LEU A 136 -7.53 -16.10 15.24
N GLY A 137 -6.76 -15.01 15.28
CA GLY A 137 -5.32 -15.05 15.55
C GLY A 137 -4.51 -15.70 14.42
N VAL A 138 -5.16 -16.04 13.31
CA VAL A 138 -4.55 -16.66 12.14
C VAL A 138 -4.19 -15.58 11.14
N ARG A 139 -2.93 -15.53 10.74
CA ARG A 139 -2.50 -14.66 9.65
C ARG A 139 -2.82 -15.34 8.33
N TYR A 140 -3.46 -14.61 7.44
CA TYR A 140 -3.76 -15.07 6.09
C TYR A 140 -3.13 -14.10 5.10
N ASP A 141 -2.17 -14.56 4.29
CA ASP A 141 -1.60 -13.73 3.24
C ASP A 141 -2.50 -13.79 2.00
N ALA A 142 -3.31 -12.75 1.83
CA ALA A 142 -4.22 -12.65 0.71
C ALA A 142 -3.51 -12.42 -0.64
N ALA A 143 -2.22 -12.09 -0.65
CA ALA A 143 -1.43 -11.86 -1.86
C ALA A 143 -0.70 -13.12 -2.37
N ASP A 144 -0.73 -14.22 -1.63
CA ASP A 144 -0.15 -15.50 -2.08
C ASP A 144 -0.77 -15.93 -3.43
N PRO A 145 -0.06 -16.72 -4.26
CA PRO A 145 -0.57 -17.15 -5.57
C PRO A 145 -1.93 -17.88 -5.53
N THR A 146 -2.19 -18.61 -4.43
CA THR A 146 -3.46 -19.31 -4.16
C THR A 146 -4.46 -18.46 -3.37
N GLY A 147 -4.08 -17.22 -3.03
CA GLY A 147 -4.85 -16.29 -2.22
C GLY A 147 -6.00 -15.61 -2.95
N LEU A 148 -6.42 -14.48 -2.39
CA LEU A 148 -7.55 -13.69 -2.88
C LEU A 148 -7.13 -12.80 -4.06
N PRO A 149 -8.03 -12.59 -5.03
CA PRO A 149 -7.76 -11.73 -6.17
C PRO A 149 -7.50 -10.28 -5.72
N GLU A 150 -6.74 -9.55 -6.53
CA GLU A 150 -6.50 -8.13 -6.28
C GLU A 150 -7.79 -7.32 -6.37
N ASP A 151 -7.93 -6.35 -5.47
CA ASP A 151 -9.05 -5.43 -5.50
C ASP A 151 -8.87 -4.38 -6.62
N PRO A 152 -9.96 -3.95 -7.28
CA PRO A 152 -9.91 -2.90 -8.28
C PRO A 152 -9.40 -1.59 -7.67
N ASN A 153 -8.44 -0.97 -8.36
CA ASN A 153 -7.92 0.34 -8.00
C ASN A 153 -8.70 1.45 -8.73
N TRP A 154 -9.23 2.42 -7.97
CA TRP A 154 -9.88 3.61 -8.49
C TRP A 154 -9.14 4.88 -8.06
N HIS A 155 -8.45 5.53 -8.99
CA HIS A 155 -7.65 6.75 -8.76
C HIS A 155 -6.62 6.65 -7.62
N GLY A 156 -6.13 5.44 -7.31
CA GLY A 156 -5.21 5.16 -6.22
C GLY A 156 -5.86 4.42 -5.05
N PHE A 157 -7.19 4.45 -4.92
CA PHE A 157 -7.91 3.88 -3.78
C PHE A 157 -8.52 2.51 -4.08
N GLU A 158 -8.45 1.62 -3.11
CA GLU A 158 -8.91 0.22 -3.22
C GLU A 158 -10.21 -0.01 -2.41
N ARG A 159 -10.56 0.90 -1.50
CA ARG A 159 -11.73 0.78 -0.59
C ARG A 159 -13.00 1.45 -1.14
N ILE A 160 -13.20 1.42 -2.45
CA ILE A 160 -14.36 2.05 -3.07
C ILE A 160 -15.46 1.00 -3.26
N GLY A 161 -16.45 0.99 -2.36
CA GLY A 161 -17.51 -0.03 -2.33
C GLY A 161 -18.26 -0.25 -3.65
N SER A 162 -18.43 0.80 -4.48
CA SER A 162 -19.13 0.71 -5.76
C SER A 162 -18.36 -0.05 -6.86
N VAL A 163 -17.06 -0.27 -6.69
CA VAL A 163 -16.24 -1.03 -7.66
C VAL A 163 -15.86 -2.41 -7.13
N LEU A 164 -16.03 -2.66 -5.83
CA LEU A 164 -15.74 -3.95 -5.19
C LEU A 164 -16.86 -4.96 -5.44
N SER A 165 -16.76 -5.68 -6.56
CA SER A 165 -17.72 -6.73 -6.93
C SER A 165 -17.24 -8.13 -6.52
N LEU A 166 -18.19 -9.05 -6.37
CA LEU A 166 -17.93 -10.44 -5.97
C LEU A 166 -18.45 -11.36 -7.07
N SER A 167 -17.53 -12.00 -7.81
CA SER A 167 -17.86 -12.99 -8.85
C SER A 167 -18.05 -14.38 -8.24
N PRO A 168 -18.65 -15.35 -8.95
CA PRO A 168 -18.73 -16.74 -8.48
C PRO A 168 -17.36 -17.33 -8.12
N ALA A 169 -16.33 -17.09 -8.93
CA ALA A 169 -14.96 -17.52 -8.65
C ALA A 169 -14.38 -16.86 -7.37
N HIS A 170 -14.80 -15.64 -7.04
CA HIS A 170 -14.44 -15.03 -5.76
C HIS A 170 -15.04 -15.83 -4.60
N VAL A 171 -16.34 -16.20 -4.67
CA VAL A 171 -17.01 -16.97 -3.60
C VAL A 171 -16.22 -18.25 -3.29
N GLU A 172 -15.82 -19.00 -4.32
CA GLU A 172 -15.05 -20.24 -4.17
C GLU A 172 -13.71 -20.00 -3.48
N LYS A 173 -12.98 -18.94 -3.86
CA LYS A 173 -11.71 -18.57 -3.22
C LYS A 173 -11.89 -18.14 -1.76
N TYR A 174 -12.92 -17.35 -1.45
CA TYR A 174 -13.21 -16.94 -0.08
C TYR A 174 -13.63 -18.12 0.79
N PHE A 175 -14.39 -19.07 0.24
CA PHE A 175 -14.76 -20.31 0.91
C PHE A 175 -13.53 -21.16 1.23
N ALA A 176 -12.66 -21.41 0.23
CA ALA A 176 -11.41 -22.14 0.42
C ALA A 176 -10.46 -21.44 1.42
N ALA A 177 -10.40 -20.10 1.39
CA ALA A 177 -9.66 -19.33 2.38
C ALA A 177 -10.22 -19.53 3.79
N ALA A 178 -11.55 -19.41 3.96
CA ALA A 178 -12.20 -19.60 5.25
C ALA A 178 -12.00 -21.02 5.81
N GLU A 179 -12.06 -22.05 4.97
CA GLU A 179 -11.74 -23.43 5.36
C GLU A 179 -10.29 -23.56 5.86
N GLY A 180 -9.31 -23.07 5.08
CA GLY A 180 -7.90 -23.12 5.46
C GLY A 180 -7.62 -22.37 6.77
N ILE A 181 -8.20 -21.18 6.92
CA ILE A 181 -8.10 -20.35 8.13
C ILE A 181 -8.66 -21.08 9.36
N LEU A 182 -9.84 -21.70 9.24
CA LEU A 182 -10.48 -22.41 10.35
C LEU A 182 -9.76 -23.72 10.68
N ALA A 183 -9.20 -24.38 9.68
CA ALA A 183 -8.36 -25.56 9.88
C ALA A 183 -7.11 -25.23 10.71
N GLU A 184 -6.49 -24.08 10.46
CA GLU A 184 -5.35 -23.57 11.23
C GLU A 184 -5.76 -23.07 12.63
N ALA A 185 -6.88 -22.37 12.75
CA ALA A 185 -7.35 -21.84 14.03
C ALA A 185 -7.79 -22.93 15.01
N PHE A 186 -8.41 -24.01 14.51
CA PHE A 186 -8.99 -25.08 15.33
C PHE A 186 -8.40 -26.44 14.97
N PRO A 187 -7.07 -26.66 14.98
CA PRO A 187 -6.47 -27.88 14.44
C PRO A 187 -6.96 -29.13 15.20
N GLU A 188 -7.22 -30.24 14.49
CA GLU A 188 -7.67 -31.50 15.12
C GLU A 188 -6.66 -32.03 16.15
N LYS A 189 -5.38 -31.79 15.86
CA LYS A 189 -4.25 -32.09 16.76
C LYS A 189 -3.42 -30.84 16.90
N ALA A 190 -3.13 -30.46 18.14
CA ALA A 190 -2.23 -29.35 18.42
C ALA A 190 -0.90 -29.59 17.69
N PRO A 191 -0.45 -28.65 16.84
CA PRO A 191 0.77 -28.85 16.10
C PRO A 191 1.96 -28.85 17.05
N LYS A 192 2.93 -29.73 16.76
CA LYS A 192 4.17 -29.78 17.53
C LYS A 192 5.11 -28.73 16.97
N LYS A 193 5.65 -27.91 17.85
CA LYS A 193 6.74 -27.00 17.51
C LYS A 193 7.98 -27.82 17.16
N GLU A 194 8.51 -27.61 15.97
CA GLU A 194 9.72 -28.25 15.47
C GLU A 194 10.82 -27.22 15.25
N VAL A 195 12.06 -27.66 15.42
CA VAL A 195 13.25 -26.85 15.13
C VAL A 195 14.08 -27.60 14.10
N VAL A 196 14.20 -27.02 12.90
CA VAL A 196 14.98 -27.58 11.79
C VAL A 196 16.20 -26.71 11.57
N LYS A 197 17.38 -27.26 11.83
CA LYS A 197 18.66 -26.56 11.66
C LYS A 197 19.39 -27.03 10.42
N TRP A 198 19.69 -26.10 9.52
CA TRP A 198 20.55 -26.32 8.36
C TRP A 198 21.97 -25.85 8.68
N THR A 199 22.88 -26.81 8.70
CA THR A 199 24.32 -26.57 8.79
C THR A 199 24.91 -26.41 7.39
N PRO A 200 26.18 -25.98 7.28
CA PRO A 200 26.86 -25.91 5.98
C PRO A 200 26.91 -27.24 5.24
N PHE A 201 26.92 -28.37 5.96
CA PHE A 201 26.88 -29.72 5.39
C PHE A 201 25.53 -30.01 4.73
N ASP A 202 24.42 -29.55 5.33
CA ASP A 202 23.07 -29.72 4.78
C ASP A 202 22.81 -28.87 3.54
N CYS A 203 23.57 -27.78 3.40
CA CYS A 203 23.43 -26.81 2.31
C CYS A 203 24.32 -27.12 1.11
N ARG A 204 25.55 -27.60 1.32
CA ARG A 204 26.56 -27.82 0.26
C ARG A 204 27.07 -29.26 0.13
N GLY A 205 26.47 -30.22 0.85
CA GLY A 205 26.73 -31.65 0.65
C GLY A 205 28.15 -32.12 0.96
N TRP A 206 28.90 -31.37 1.79
CA TRP A 206 30.25 -31.76 2.19
C TRP A 206 30.25 -33.08 2.98
N ASN A 207 31.30 -33.89 2.81
CA ASN A 207 31.45 -35.12 3.58
C ASN A 207 31.86 -34.79 5.03
N ARG A 208 30.89 -34.90 5.95
CA ARG A 208 31.09 -34.59 7.37
C ARG A 208 32.18 -35.44 8.03
N LYS A 209 32.19 -36.76 7.82
CA LYS A 209 33.20 -37.68 8.40
C LYS A 209 34.62 -37.28 8.02
N LYS A 210 34.84 -36.95 6.74
CA LYS A 210 36.15 -36.47 6.26
C LYS A 210 36.55 -35.16 6.94
N MET A 211 35.61 -34.26 7.24
CA MET A 211 35.92 -33.02 7.95
C MET A 211 36.16 -33.24 9.44
N GLU A 212 35.54 -34.25 10.06
CA GLU A 212 35.81 -34.66 11.45
C GLU A 212 37.24 -35.20 11.58
N GLU A 213 37.68 -36.06 10.66
CA GLU A 213 39.06 -36.57 10.58
C GLU A 213 40.10 -35.45 10.45
N LEU A 214 39.74 -34.36 9.75
CA LEU A 214 40.59 -33.18 9.56
C LEU A 214 40.50 -32.16 10.70
N GLY A 215 39.64 -32.38 11.71
CA GLY A 215 39.41 -31.42 12.80
C GLY A 215 38.78 -30.10 12.34
N LEU A 216 38.04 -30.13 11.23
CA LEU A 216 37.42 -28.98 10.57
C LEU A 216 35.89 -28.97 10.67
N ALA A 217 35.26 -30.08 11.09
CA ALA A 217 33.79 -30.23 11.03
C ALA A 217 33.02 -29.06 11.66
N ASP A 218 33.40 -28.66 12.88
CA ASP A 218 32.73 -27.56 13.61
C ASP A 218 33.16 -26.16 13.15
N LYS A 219 34.10 -26.07 12.21
CA LYS A 219 34.65 -24.82 11.67
C LYS A 219 34.15 -24.49 10.27
N VAL A 220 33.52 -25.45 9.59
CA VAL A 220 32.98 -25.23 8.24
C VAL A 220 31.89 -24.18 8.29
N ARG A 221 31.91 -23.24 7.35
CA ARG A 221 30.92 -22.16 7.18
C ARG A 221 30.54 -22.01 5.71
N LEU A 222 29.49 -21.24 5.43
CA LEU A 222 29.04 -20.96 4.07
C LEU A 222 29.52 -19.58 3.64
N ASP A 223 30.26 -19.53 2.53
CA ASP A 223 30.78 -18.31 1.93
C ASP A 223 29.79 -17.85 0.84
N VAL A 224 29.02 -16.81 1.11
CA VAL A 224 27.85 -16.40 0.31
C VAL A 224 28.16 -15.12 -0.46
N TRP A 225 28.52 -15.31 -1.72
CA TRP A 225 28.89 -14.25 -2.67
C TRP A 225 27.65 -13.47 -3.14
N PRO A 226 27.83 -12.19 -3.55
CA PRO A 226 26.81 -11.43 -4.26
C PRO A 226 26.15 -12.22 -5.40
N GLY A 227 24.83 -12.38 -5.34
CA GLY A 227 24.02 -13.10 -6.31
C GLY A 227 24.05 -14.64 -6.21
N ILE A 228 24.81 -15.21 -5.26
CA ILE A 228 24.94 -16.66 -5.08
C ILE A 228 24.23 -17.10 -3.80
N PRO A 229 23.20 -17.95 -3.89
CA PRO A 229 22.54 -18.52 -2.72
C PRO A 229 23.44 -19.44 -1.87
N ILE A 230 22.97 -19.75 -0.65
CA ILE A 230 23.69 -20.59 0.32
C ILE A 230 24.07 -21.98 -0.23
N ASN A 231 23.32 -22.54 -1.20
CA ASN A 231 23.64 -23.84 -1.80
C ASN A 231 24.80 -23.78 -2.82
N GLY A 232 25.33 -22.59 -3.13
CA GLY A 232 26.57 -22.41 -3.90
C GLY A 232 26.41 -22.29 -5.42
N HIS A 233 25.18 -22.28 -5.94
CA HIS A 233 24.90 -22.11 -7.37
C HIS A 233 23.82 -21.06 -7.64
N PRO A 234 23.92 -20.25 -8.71
CA PRO A 234 22.90 -19.27 -9.04
C PRO A 234 21.50 -19.88 -9.17
N GLY A 235 20.49 -19.21 -8.59
CA GLY A 235 19.10 -19.68 -8.63
C GLY A 235 18.81 -20.94 -7.82
N SER A 236 19.79 -21.51 -7.10
CA SER A 236 19.56 -22.68 -6.25
C SER A 236 18.65 -22.36 -5.07
N VAL A 237 17.86 -23.37 -4.68
CA VAL A 237 16.89 -23.32 -3.59
C VAL A 237 17.10 -24.51 -2.65
N LYS A 238 16.65 -24.38 -1.41
CA LYS A 238 16.64 -25.42 -0.38
C LYS A 238 15.20 -25.68 0.04
N GLU A 239 14.79 -26.94 -0.01
CA GLU A 239 13.44 -27.35 0.42
C GLU A 239 13.32 -27.24 1.95
N PHE A 240 12.29 -26.52 2.40
CA PHE A 240 11.80 -26.54 3.77
C PHE A 240 10.40 -27.16 3.79
N HIS A 241 10.16 -28.12 4.70
CA HIS A 241 8.84 -28.71 4.86
C HIS A 241 8.15 -28.07 6.08
N ALA A 242 7.07 -27.31 5.82
CA ALA A 242 6.16 -26.83 6.84
C ALA A 242 5.11 -27.93 7.11
N PRO A 243 5.15 -28.65 8.25
CA PRO A 243 4.24 -29.78 8.51
C PRO A 243 2.77 -29.35 8.59
N VAL A 244 2.52 -28.11 9.03
CA VAL A 244 1.19 -27.49 9.07
C VAL A 244 1.29 -26.01 8.66
N ALA A 245 0.16 -25.40 8.31
CA ALA A 245 0.12 -23.96 8.10
C ALA A 245 0.30 -23.21 9.43
N GLY A 246 0.99 -22.08 9.41
CA GLY A 246 1.18 -21.25 10.60
C GLY A 246 2.38 -20.32 10.51
N GLU A 247 2.65 -19.60 11.59
CA GLU A 247 3.81 -18.70 11.71
C GLU A 247 5.10 -19.50 11.96
N TYR A 248 6.14 -19.25 11.18
CA TYR A 248 7.47 -19.83 11.34
C TYR A 248 8.50 -18.72 11.55
N LYS A 249 9.43 -18.96 12.46
CA LYS A 249 10.60 -18.10 12.67
C LYS A 249 11.79 -18.69 11.95
N VAL A 250 12.52 -17.85 11.21
CA VAL A 250 13.81 -18.21 10.62
C VAL A 250 14.90 -17.37 11.25
N ARG A 251 15.90 -18.05 11.81
CA ARG A 251 17.09 -17.45 12.42
C ARG A 251 18.31 -17.80 11.60
N VAL A 252 19.03 -16.77 11.15
CA VAL A 252 20.28 -16.94 10.43
C VAL A 252 21.40 -16.42 11.32
N LYS A 253 22.34 -17.29 11.69
CA LYS A 253 23.57 -16.86 12.37
C LYS A 253 24.64 -16.60 11.32
N LEU A 254 25.09 -15.35 11.22
CA LEU A 254 25.98 -14.93 10.17
C LEU A 254 26.84 -13.71 10.52
N SER A 255 27.92 -13.55 9.77
CA SER A 255 28.72 -12.33 9.69
C SER A 255 28.49 -11.64 8.35
N GLY A 256 28.68 -10.32 8.32
CA GLY A 256 28.52 -9.50 7.13
C GLY A 256 29.71 -8.58 6.96
N LEU A 257 30.53 -8.87 5.95
CA LEU A 257 31.76 -8.16 5.66
C LEU A 257 31.49 -7.09 4.62
N LYS A 258 31.52 -5.82 5.06
CA LYS A 258 31.33 -4.65 4.21
C LYS A 258 32.69 -4.15 3.69
N PRO A 259 32.86 -3.96 2.38
CA PRO A 259 34.06 -3.33 1.83
C PRO A 259 34.13 -1.84 2.17
N ALA A 260 35.33 -1.28 2.26
CA ALA A 260 35.54 0.13 2.63
C ALA A 260 34.82 1.11 1.68
N SER A 261 34.79 0.81 0.38
CA SER A 261 34.19 1.66 -0.66
C SER A 261 32.97 0.99 -1.31
N GLY A 262 32.03 0.46 -0.53
CA GLY A 262 30.84 -0.17 -1.07
C GLY A 262 29.70 -0.42 -0.09
N ARG A 263 28.71 -1.16 -0.56
CA ARG A 263 27.48 -1.46 0.18
C ARG A 263 27.69 -2.55 1.21
N ALA A 264 26.87 -2.55 2.27
CA ALA A 264 26.80 -3.71 3.15
C ALA A 264 26.27 -4.93 2.37
N PRO A 265 26.70 -6.16 2.71
CA PRO A 265 26.05 -7.34 2.17
C PRO A 265 24.60 -7.41 2.65
N ARG A 266 23.69 -7.83 1.76
CA ARG A 266 22.24 -7.83 2.02
C ARG A 266 21.73 -9.25 2.05
N LEU A 267 21.41 -9.74 3.24
CA LEU A 267 20.72 -11.02 3.41
C LEU A 267 19.32 -10.90 2.83
N CYS A 268 18.93 -11.84 1.97
CA CYS A 268 17.56 -11.99 1.49
C CYS A 268 17.13 -13.45 1.68
N ILE A 269 15.94 -13.66 2.25
CA ILE A 269 15.29 -14.96 2.35
C ILE A 269 14.03 -14.91 1.49
N TYR A 270 14.02 -15.67 0.41
CA TYR A 270 12.96 -15.68 -0.60
C TYR A 270 12.30 -17.05 -0.69
N ILE A 271 10.98 -17.10 -0.79
CA ILE A 271 10.22 -18.34 -1.02
C ILE A 271 9.81 -18.35 -2.48
N ALA A 272 10.44 -19.24 -3.27
CA ALA A 272 10.29 -19.23 -4.72
C ALA A 272 8.91 -19.64 -5.21
N ASP A 273 8.25 -20.58 -4.52
CA ASP A 273 6.90 -21.06 -4.86
C ASP A 273 5.78 -20.08 -4.48
N LEU A 274 6.02 -19.21 -3.50
CA LEU A 274 5.10 -18.14 -3.10
C LEU A 274 5.42 -16.78 -3.73
N ASP A 275 6.51 -16.71 -4.50
CA ASP A 275 7.01 -15.51 -5.18
C ASP A 275 7.16 -14.29 -4.27
N ARG A 276 7.67 -14.49 -3.04
CA ARG A 276 7.82 -13.41 -2.06
C ARG A 276 9.06 -13.53 -1.18
N SER A 277 9.53 -12.39 -0.70
CA SER A 277 10.58 -12.30 0.32
C SER A 277 9.98 -12.39 1.72
N ILE A 278 10.59 -13.20 2.59
CA ILE A 278 10.26 -13.35 4.02
C ILE A 278 10.89 -12.23 4.83
N GLY A 279 12.08 -11.80 4.40
CA GLY A 279 12.91 -10.89 5.16
C GLY A 279 14.17 -10.54 4.39
N GLU A 280 14.54 -9.27 4.48
CA GLU A 280 15.78 -8.74 3.95
C GLU A 280 16.43 -7.84 4.99
N GLN A 281 17.76 -7.89 5.08
CA GLN A 281 18.50 -7.03 5.99
C GLN A 281 19.93 -6.81 5.52
N ASP A 282 20.41 -5.56 5.58
CA ASP A 282 21.84 -5.27 5.47
C ASP A 282 22.57 -5.75 6.73
N VAL A 283 23.62 -6.55 6.57
CA VAL A 283 24.37 -7.17 7.66
C VAL A 283 25.77 -6.61 7.71
N VAL A 284 26.14 -5.99 8.84
CA VAL A 284 27.51 -5.56 9.12
C VAL A 284 27.92 -6.16 10.46
N ALA A 285 28.73 -7.22 10.40
CA ALA A 285 29.20 -7.94 11.58
C ALA A 285 30.58 -8.56 11.29
N PRO A 286 31.59 -8.34 12.15
CA PRO A 286 32.90 -8.98 12.03
C PRO A 286 32.79 -10.52 12.03
N GLU A 287 33.69 -11.18 11.30
CA GLU A 287 33.73 -12.64 11.17
C GLU A 287 33.85 -13.39 12.52
N ASP A 288 34.54 -12.79 13.49
CA ASP A 288 34.77 -13.34 14.83
C ASP A 288 33.61 -13.05 15.80
N LYS A 289 32.66 -12.19 15.40
CA LYS A 289 31.49 -11.79 16.19
C LYS A 289 30.21 -11.87 15.33
N PRO A 290 29.82 -13.08 14.88
CA PRO A 290 28.59 -13.26 14.12
C PRO A 290 27.36 -12.87 14.93
N ILE A 291 26.34 -12.35 14.25
CA ILE A 291 25.06 -11.98 14.82
C ILE A 291 23.97 -12.97 14.39
N ILE A 292 22.82 -12.92 15.06
CA ILE A 292 21.63 -13.66 14.66
C ILE A 292 20.62 -12.66 14.12
N VAL A 293 20.18 -12.88 12.88
CA VAL A 293 19.06 -12.16 12.26
C VAL A 293 17.84 -13.07 12.33
N GLU A 294 16.69 -12.54 12.77
CA GLU A 294 15.43 -13.27 12.91
C GLU A 294 14.34 -12.64 12.03
N PHE A 295 13.62 -13.46 11.28
CA PHE A 295 12.41 -13.08 10.57
C PHE A 295 11.27 -14.03 10.92
N THR A 296 10.04 -13.55 10.77
CA THR A 296 8.82 -14.32 11.02
C THR A 296 7.94 -14.27 9.78
N ALA A 297 7.44 -15.43 9.34
CA ALA A 297 6.43 -15.48 8.29
C ALA A 297 5.47 -16.64 8.45
N HIS A 298 4.23 -16.37 8.04
CA HIS A 298 3.22 -17.39 7.86
C HIS A 298 3.53 -18.24 6.63
N LEU A 299 3.54 -19.55 6.77
CA LEU A 299 3.70 -20.50 5.67
C LEU A 299 2.46 -21.37 5.55
N PRO A 300 1.97 -21.64 4.33
CA PRO A 300 1.05 -22.75 4.08
C PRO A 300 1.66 -24.10 4.52
N ALA A 301 0.82 -25.12 4.71
CA ALA A 301 1.33 -26.47 4.91
C ALA A 301 1.91 -26.99 3.58
N GLY A 302 3.08 -27.62 3.61
CA GLY A 302 3.68 -28.20 2.41
C GLY A 302 5.19 -28.05 2.32
N ARG A 303 5.71 -28.12 1.09
CA ARG A 303 7.13 -27.97 0.78
C ARG A 303 7.33 -26.62 0.12
N HIS A 304 8.26 -25.84 0.65
CA HIS A 304 8.59 -24.51 0.19
C HIS A 304 10.05 -24.44 -0.26
N MET A 305 10.28 -23.74 -1.36
CA MET A 305 11.58 -23.62 -2.01
C MET A 305 12.27 -22.34 -1.55
N ILE A 306 13.12 -22.46 -0.54
CA ILE A 306 13.78 -21.33 0.12
C ILE A 306 15.07 -20.98 -0.60
N ARG A 307 15.20 -19.74 -1.06
CA ARG A 307 16.45 -19.14 -1.53
C ARG A 307 16.96 -18.16 -0.49
N ILE A 308 18.13 -18.44 0.06
CA ILE A 308 18.85 -17.51 0.96
C ILE A 308 20.07 -17.01 0.21
N SER A 309 20.14 -15.70 -0.05
CA SER A 309 21.15 -15.09 -0.91
C SER A 309 21.70 -13.78 -0.34
N ASN A 310 22.83 -13.35 -0.91
CA ASN A 310 23.36 -12.01 -0.76
C ASN A 310 22.96 -11.17 -1.98
N GLU A 311 21.99 -10.27 -1.84
CA GLU A 311 21.46 -9.44 -2.93
C GLU A 311 22.23 -8.10 -3.10
N ALA A 312 23.38 -7.96 -2.43
CA ALA A 312 24.30 -6.86 -2.70
C ALA A 312 24.89 -6.97 -4.12
N PRO A 313 25.34 -5.86 -4.74
CA PRO A 313 25.96 -5.90 -6.05
C PRO A 313 27.37 -6.48 -5.94
N GLY A 314 27.82 -7.15 -6.98
CA GLY A 314 29.16 -7.71 -7.00
C GLY A 314 29.44 -8.47 -8.30
N PRO A 315 30.49 -9.31 -8.32
CA PRO A 315 30.94 -10.00 -9.53
C PRO A 315 29.91 -11.02 -10.07
N GLY A 316 28.85 -11.32 -9.32
CA GLY A 316 27.69 -12.09 -9.77
C GLY A 316 28.03 -13.52 -10.19
N ASN A 317 27.27 -14.06 -11.14
CA ASN A 317 27.37 -15.45 -11.62
C ASN A 317 28.60 -15.73 -12.49
N ASN A 318 29.45 -14.74 -12.78
CA ASN A 318 30.67 -14.90 -13.60
C ASN A 318 31.82 -15.62 -12.85
N LEU A 319 31.46 -16.50 -11.90
CA LEU A 319 32.37 -17.25 -11.03
C LEU A 319 32.89 -18.53 -11.69
N ASP A 320 32.55 -18.80 -12.95
CA ASP A 320 33.00 -19.95 -13.74
C ASP A 320 34.52 -20.07 -13.87
N ARG A 321 35.30 -19.08 -13.41
CA ARG A 321 36.77 -19.16 -13.32
C ARG A 321 37.38 -18.90 -11.95
N GLY A 322 36.63 -18.70 -10.86
CA GLY A 322 37.29 -18.46 -9.56
C GLY A 322 36.45 -18.45 -8.27
N GLY A 323 35.14 -18.70 -8.33
CA GLY A 323 34.31 -18.86 -7.12
C GLY A 323 34.03 -20.32 -6.73
N ARG A 324 34.33 -21.28 -7.62
CA ARG A 324 34.10 -22.70 -7.34
C ARG A 324 35.00 -23.16 -6.20
N HIS A 325 34.39 -23.86 -5.25
CA HIS A 325 35.05 -24.54 -4.15
C HIS A 325 36.25 -25.32 -4.66
N GLY A 326 37.42 -25.08 -4.04
CA GLY A 326 38.54 -26.00 -4.16
C GLY A 326 38.17 -27.35 -3.52
N SER A 327 39.17 -28.19 -3.26
CA SER A 327 38.95 -29.48 -2.58
C SER A 327 38.57 -29.35 -1.09
N ARG A 328 38.52 -28.12 -0.56
CA ARG A 328 38.28 -27.79 0.84
C ARG A 328 37.07 -26.86 1.01
N PRO A 329 36.24 -27.09 2.05
CA PRO A 329 35.17 -26.17 2.40
C PRO A 329 35.73 -24.84 2.93
N PHE A 330 34.91 -23.79 2.88
CA PHE A 330 35.25 -22.52 3.50
C PHE A 330 35.20 -22.65 5.03
N VAL A 331 36.24 -22.13 5.68
CA VAL A 331 36.35 -22.07 7.15
C VAL A 331 36.48 -20.62 7.58
N SER A 332 37.46 -19.86 7.09
CA SER A 332 37.64 -18.43 7.39
C SER A 332 38.19 -17.63 6.22
N ILE A 333 37.98 -16.31 6.23
CA ILE A 333 38.64 -15.38 5.29
C ILE A 333 40.16 -15.34 5.50
N LYS A 334 40.64 -15.76 6.68
CA LYS A 334 42.08 -15.83 7.00
C LYS A 334 42.76 -17.06 6.39
N ASP A 335 41.98 -18.04 5.95
CA ASP A 335 42.53 -19.25 5.35
C ASP A 335 43.00 -18.97 3.90
N GLY A 336 44.14 -19.55 3.54
CA GLY A 336 44.69 -19.45 2.20
C GLY A 336 43.72 -20.00 1.15
N ARG A 337 43.54 -19.25 0.07
CA ARG A 337 42.74 -19.66 -1.11
C ARG A 337 43.65 -20.18 -2.21
N GLU A 338 43.08 -20.97 -3.11
CA GLU A 338 43.81 -21.44 -4.30
C GLU A 338 44.17 -20.23 -5.19
N PRO A 339 45.34 -20.21 -5.86
CA PRO A 339 45.82 -19.03 -6.59
C PRO A 339 44.88 -18.51 -7.70
N TRP A 340 44.04 -19.37 -8.28
CA TRP A 340 43.05 -19.00 -9.31
C TRP A 340 41.72 -18.50 -8.74
N GLN A 341 41.51 -18.57 -7.42
CA GLN A 341 40.30 -18.07 -6.79
C GLN A 341 40.36 -16.56 -6.57
N TRP A 342 39.20 -15.92 -6.53
CA TRP A 342 39.11 -14.49 -6.24
C TRP A 342 39.57 -14.22 -4.80
N LYS A 343 40.37 -13.15 -4.63
CA LYS A 343 40.70 -12.62 -3.30
C LYS A 343 39.41 -12.14 -2.61
N LEU A 344 39.26 -12.52 -1.35
CA LEU A 344 38.19 -12.03 -0.47
C LEU A 344 38.57 -10.72 0.20
N THR A 345 39.83 -10.59 0.56
CA THR A 345 40.39 -9.43 1.25
C THR A 345 41.56 -8.84 0.47
N ASP A 346 41.81 -7.55 0.69
CA ASP A 346 43.02 -6.89 0.25
C ASP A 346 44.23 -7.30 1.10
N ASP A 347 45.39 -6.68 0.84
CA ASP A 347 46.64 -7.01 1.52
C ASP A 347 46.64 -6.53 2.99
N GLN A 348 45.67 -5.70 3.39
CA GLN A 348 45.42 -5.22 4.75
C GLN A 348 44.38 -6.08 5.48
N GLY A 349 43.81 -7.09 4.83
CA GLY A 349 42.78 -7.96 5.39
C GLY A 349 41.37 -7.35 5.37
N LEU A 350 41.16 -6.23 4.68
CA LEU A 350 39.85 -5.62 4.54
C LEU A 350 39.05 -6.31 3.41
N PRO A 351 37.73 -6.47 3.57
CA PRO A 351 36.90 -7.09 2.54
C PRO A 351 36.93 -6.31 1.21
N ILE A 352 37.12 -7.00 0.10
CA ILE A 352 37.03 -6.41 -1.26
C ILE A 352 35.56 -6.38 -1.74
N TRP A 353 34.77 -7.38 -1.32
CA TRP A 353 33.39 -7.58 -1.77
C TRP A 353 32.42 -7.53 -0.59
N PRO A 354 31.17 -7.12 -0.81
CA PRO A 354 30.12 -7.32 0.18
C PRO A 354 29.87 -8.81 0.32
N PHE A 355 30.21 -9.38 1.48
CA PHE A 355 30.27 -10.83 1.66
C PHE A 355 29.53 -11.30 2.90
N LEU A 356 28.71 -12.35 2.79
CA LEU A 356 28.08 -12.99 3.94
C LEU A 356 28.81 -14.29 4.29
N ILE A 357 29.01 -14.51 5.58
CA ILE A 357 29.52 -15.78 6.13
C ILE A 357 28.42 -16.36 7.01
N VAL A 358 27.77 -17.42 6.56
CA VAL A 358 26.65 -18.04 7.28
C VAL A 358 27.15 -19.25 8.06
N ASP A 359 26.91 -19.24 9.37
CA ASP A 359 27.21 -20.35 10.28
C ASP A 359 26.12 -21.41 10.21
N TYR A 360 24.85 -20.99 10.33
CA TYR A 360 23.68 -21.87 10.21
C TYR A 360 22.41 -21.07 9.88
N VAL A 361 21.41 -21.79 9.39
CA VAL A 361 20.03 -21.33 9.27
C VAL A 361 19.17 -22.25 10.15
N GLU A 362 18.25 -21.68 10.91
CA GLU A 362 17.37 -22.44 11.80
C GLU A 362 15.94 -21.99 11.61
N TRP A 363 15.05 -22.95 11.38
CA TRP A 363 13.62 -22.75 11.30
C TRP A 363 12.97 -23.27 12.55
N GLU A 364 12.07 -22.48 13.13
CA GLU A 364 11.34 -22.80 14.34
C GLU A 364 9.85 -22.54 14.09
N GLY A 365 9.02 -23.58 14.19
CA GLY A 365 7.59 -23.43 14.05
C GLY A 365 6.81 -24.74 13.96
N PRO A 366 5.48 -24.66 13.83
CA PRO A 366 4.70 -23.43 13.87
C PRO A 366 4.72 -22.79 15.28
N ILE A 367 4.71 -21.46 15.32
CA ILE A 367 4.56 -20.67 16.53
C ILE A 367 3.06 -20.55 16.81
N VAL A 368 2.60 -21.20 17.87
CA VAL A 368 1.19 -21.13 18.29
C VAL A 368 1.09 -20.16 19.45
N GLU A 369 0.60 -18.95 19.18
CA GLU A 369 0.22 -18.02 20.24
C GLU A 369 -1.17 -18.37 20.80
N PRO A 370 -1.41 -18.21 22.11
CA PRO A 370 -2.75 -18.38 22.67
C PRO A 370 -3.71 -17.34 22.12
N ASN A 371 -4.71 -17.74 21.31
CA ASN A 371 -5.77 -16.82 20.90
C ASN A 371 -6.83 -16.71 22.01
N PRO A 372 -7.07 -15.50 22.58
CA PRO A 372 -8.08 -15.30 23.62
C PRO A 372 -9.52 -15.55 23.15
N THR A 373 -9.77 -15.57 21.84
CA THR A 373 -11.08 -15.82 21.24
C THR A 373 -11.41 -17.31 21.18
N ILE A 374 -10.41 -18.18 21.15
CA ILE A 374 -10.56 -19.63 21.04
C ILE A 374 -10.45 -20.23 22.45
N GLN A 375 -11.60 -20.55 23.04
CA GLN A 375 -11.63 -21.34 24.27
C GLN A 375 -11.07 -22.74 23.96
N LYS A 376 -10.23 -23.29 24.84
CA LYS A 376 -9.64 -24.62 24.62
C LYS A 376 -10.48 -25.75 25.21
N ASP A 377 -11.35 -25.43 26.17
CA ASP A 377 -12.16 -26.39 26.92
C ASP A 377 -13.62 -26.32 26.49
N TYR A 378 -13.95 -27.08 25.44
CA TYR A 378 -15.33 -27.23 24.98
C TYR A 378 -15.99 -28.42 25.67
N THR A 379 -17.04 -28.17 26.46
CA THR A 379 -17.92 -29.17 27.06
C THR A 379 -18.95 -29.71 26.07
N GLY A 380 -19.19 -28.97 24.98
CA GLY A 380 -20.06 -29.38 23.88
C GLY A 380 -21.56 -29.29 24.18
N THR A 381 -21.95 -28.57 25.24
CA THR A 381 -23.37 -28.39 25.57
C THR A 381 -24.05 -27.43 24.58
N PRO A 382 -25.38 -27.54 24.38
CA PRO A 382 -26.13 -26.60 23.54
C PRO A 382 -25.98 -25.13 23.97
N GLU A 383 -25.90 -24.87 25.27
CA GLU A 383 -25.70 -23.53 25.83
C GLU A 383 -24.32 -22.98 25.45
N GLN A 384 -23.27 -23.80 25.60
CA GLN A 384 -21.91 -23.43 25.21
C GLN A 384 -21.81 -23.19 23.71
N LEU A 385 -22.45 -24.03 22.89
CA LEU A 385 -22.51 -23.85 21.43
C LEU A 385 -23.08 -22.48 21.05
N ARG A 386 -24.24 -22.12 21.62
CA ARG A 386 -24.90 -20.84 21.34
C ARG A 386 -24.09 -19.65 21.84
N GLU A 387 -23.42 -19.77 22.97
CA GLU A 387 -22.55 -18.72 23.50
C GLU A 387 -21.34 -18.48 22.59
N VAL A 388 -20.63 -19.53 22.19
CA VAL A 388 -19.42 -19.46 21.35
C VAL A 388 -19.77 -18.90 19.97
N LEU A 389 -20.78 -19.48 19.29
CA LEU A 389 -21.25 -18.97 18.00
C LEU A 389 -21.79 -17.55 18.11
N GLY A 390 -22.51 -17.24 19.18
CA GLY A 390 -23.09 -15.92 19.41
C GLY A 390 -22.03 -14.83 19.54
N ARG A 391 -20.98 -15.11 20.32
CA ARG A 391 -19.84 -14.21 20.50
C ARG A 391 -19.04 -14.03 19.20
N PHE A 392 -18.76 -15.13 18.50
CA PHE A 392 -18.03 -15.11 17.25
C PHE A 392 -18.79 -14.35 16.16
N ALA A 393 -20.06 -14.70 15.93
CA ALA A 393 -20.91 -14.06 14.93
C ALA A 393 -21.15 -12.58 15.24
N THR A 394 -21.30 -12.19 16.51
CA THR A 394 -21.45 -10.78 16.89
C THR A 394 -20.24 -9.94 16.49
N ARG A 395 -19.03 -10.47 16.71
CA ARG A 395 -17.78 -9.82 16.31
C ARG A 395 -17.60 -9.82 14.79
N ALA A 396 -17.79 -10.98 14.16
CA ALA A 396 -17.66 -11.15 12.72
C ALA A 396 -18.65 -10.29 11.93
N PHE A 397 -19.89 -10.15 12.40
CA PHE A 397 -20.91 -9.29 11.76
C PHE A 397 -20.88 -7.86 12.26
N ARG A 398 -20.07 -7.56 13.29
CA ARG A 398 -19.86 -6.24 13.89
C ARG A 398 -21.14 -5.61 14.47
N ARG A 399 -22.10 -6.45 14.83
CA ARG A 399 -23.39 -6.11 15.44
C ARG A 399 -23.92 -7.32 16.22
N PRO A 400 -24.90 -7.14 17.12
CA PRO A 400 -25.60 -8.26 17.74
C PRO A 400 -26.12 -9.24 16.67
N VAL A 401 -25.74 -10.51 16.81
CA VAL A 401 -26.27 -11.58 15.96
C VAL A 401 -27.76 -11.77 16.25
N ARG A 402 -28.58 -11.96 15.21
CA ARG A 402 -30.02 -12.21 15.37
C ARG A 402 -30.24 -13.68 15.76
N ALA A 403 -31.29 -13.96 16.53
CA ALA A 403 -31.62 -15.32 16.97
C ALA A 403 -31.69 -16.31 15.78
N ALA A 404 -32.39 -15.95 14.70
CA ALA A 404 -32.49 -16.80 13.51
C ALA A 404 -31.15 -17.01 12.77
N GLU A 405 -30.22 -16.05 12.84
CA GLU A 405 -28.87 -16.20 12.27
C GLU A 405 -28.06 -17.22 13.09
N LEU A 406 -28.17 -17.14 14.41
CA LEU A 406 -27.53 -18.06 15.34
C LEU A 406 -28.12 -19.48 15.23
N ASP A 407 -29.44 -19.61 15.13
CA ASP A 407 -30.13 -20.89 15.02
C ASP A 407 -29.69 -21.67 13.76
N ARG A 408 -29.52 -20.98 12.63
CA ARG A 408 -29.01 -21.61 11.40
C ARG A 408 -27.58 -22.14 11.58
N CYS A 409 -26.70 -21.38 12.22
CA CYS A 409 -25.33 -21.82 12.45
C CYS A 409 -25.28 -22.99 13.46
N ALA A 410 -26.06 -22.92 14.53
CA ALA A 410 -26.14 -23.98 15.54
C ALA A 410 -26.68 -25.29 14.94
N ALA A 411 -27.70 -25.23 14.10
CA ALA A 411 -28.26 -26.40 13.42
C ALA A 411 -27.23 -27.14 12.54
N LEU A 412 -26.31 -26.42 11.90
CA LEU A 412 -25.22 -27.02 11.13
C LEU A 412 -24.27 -27.81 12.05
N VAL A 413 -23.87 -27.21 13.17
CA VAL A 413 -22.99 -27.87 14.15
C VAL A 413 -23.67 -29.12 14.73
N GLU A 414 -24.93 -29.01 15.16
CA GLU A 414 -25.70 -30.15 15.68
C GLU A 414 -25.86 -31.26 14.65
N SER A 415 -26.02 -30.92 13.36
CA SER A 415 -26.10 -31.90 12.28
C SER A 415 -24.78 -32.66 12.11
N GLU A 416 -23.62 -32.00 12.21
CA GLU A 416 -22.32 -32.66 12.13
C GLU A 416 -22.05 -33.53 13.36
N MET A 417 -22.41 -33.07 14.56
CA MET A 417 -22.33 -33.89 15.77
C MET A 417 -23.18 -35.16 15.67
N LYS A 418 -24.40 -35.08 15.09
CA LYS A 418 -25.26 -36.25 14.84
C LYS A 418 -24.64 -37.26 13.86
N LYS A 419 -23.73 -36.82 12.99
CA LYS A 419 -22.97 -37.69 12.07
C LYS A 419 -21.73 -38.33 12.72
N GLY A 420 -21.46 -38.00 13.99
CA GLY A 420 -20.34 -38.56 14.75
C GLY A 420 -19.09 -37.69 14.79
N GLU A 421 -19.14 -36.46 14.27
CA GLU A 421 -18.03 -35.51 14.38
C GLU A 421 -17.86 -35.03 15.83
N ASN A 422 -16.61 -34.80 16.25
CA ASN A 422 -16.35 -34.24 17.58
C ASN A 422 -16.76 -32.75 17.63
N PHE A 423 -16.96 -32.21 18.84
CA PHE A 423 -17.47 -30.84 18.97
C PHE A 423 -16.58 -29.78 18.27
N PRO A 424 -15.23 -29.77 18.43
CA PRO A 424 -14.37 -28.84 17.68
C PRO A 424 -14.51 -28.96 16.16
N GLY A 425 -14.55 -30.20 15.63
CA GLY A 425 -14.74 -30.48 14.20
C GLY A 425 -16.09 -29.95 13.71
N ALA A 426 -17.17 -30.23 14.43
CA ALA A 426 -18.51 -29.78 14.10
C ALA A 426 -18.64 -28.24 14.21
N LEU A 427 -18.00 -27.62 15.20
CA LEU A 427 -18.00 -26.18 15.41
C LEU A 427 -17.38 -25.44 14.21
N ARG A 428 -16.33 -25.99 13.59
CA ARG A 428 -15.72 -25.40 12.37
C ARG A 428 -16.76 -25.18 11.27
N THR A 429 -17.71 -26.10 11.08
CA THR A 429 -18.79 -25.95 10.09
C THR A 429 -19.70 -24.76 10.39
N GLY A 430 -20.04 -24.54 11.66
CA GLY A 430 -20.81 -23.37 12.09
C GLY A 430 -20.04 -22.06 11.91
N LEU A 431 -18.75 -22.06 12.23
CA LEU A 431 -17.87 -20.88 12.03
C LEU A 431 -17.66 -20.59 10.54
N LEU A 432 -17.52 -21.62 9.70
CA LEU A 432 -17.42 -21.49 8.25
C LEU A 432 -18.68 -20.84 7.67
N ALA A 433 -19.87 -21.21 8.16
CA ALA A 433 -21.11 -20.56 7.76
C ALA A 433 -21.14 -19.07 8.13
N VAL A 434 -20.55 -18.68 9.27
CA VAL A 434 -20.40 -17.27 9.66
C VAL A 434 -19.43 -16.55 8.72
N LEU A 435 -18.25 -17.12 8.45
CA LEU A 435 -17.24 -16.52 7.56
C LEU A 435 -17.68 -16.46 6.10
N CYS A 436 -18.61 -17.31 5.67
CA CYS A 436 -19.18 -17.29 4.33
C CYS A 436 -20.47 -16.44 4.23
N SER A 437 -20.86 -15.76 5.31
CA SER A 437 -22.05 -14.91 5.33
C SER A 437 -21.82 -13.56 4.66
N LYS A 438 -22.89 -13.01 4.06
CA LYS A 438 -22.97 -11.62 3.59
C LYS A 438 -22.50 -10.64 4.66
N ASP A 439 -22.95 -10.81 5.89
CA ASP A 439 -22.63 -9.87 6.98
C ASP A 439 -21.16 -9.95 7.42
N PHE A 440 -20.42 -10.99 6.98
CA PHE A 440 -18.96 -11.07 7.14
C PHE A 440 -18.20 -10.43 5.99
N PHE A 441 -18.58 -10.71 4.73
CA PHE A 441 -17.89 -10.15 3.57
C PHE A 441 -18.15 -8.65 3.37
N TYR A 442 -19.24 -8.14 3.91
CA TYR A 442 -19.68 -6.77 3.72
C TYR A 442 -19.85 -6.04 5.05
N ILE A 443 -19.41 -4.79 5.11
CA ILE A 443 -19.94 -3.80 6.02
C ILE A 443 -21.30 -3.38 5.48
N VAL A 444 -22.34 -3.63 6.26
CA VAL A 444 -23.73 -3.38 5.88
C VAL A 444 -24.20 -2.13 6.59
N GLU A 445 -24.53 -1.08 5.83
CA GLU A 445 -25.06 0.17 6.38
C GLU A 445 -26.51 0.39 5.95
N GLY A 446 -27.38 0.63 6.92
CA GLY A 446 -28.81 0.80 6.71
C GLY A 446 -29.60 -0.49 6.69
N ASP A 447 -30.93 -0.31 6.71
CA ASP A 447 -31.90 -1.39 6.55
C ASP A 447 -32.90 -1.00 5.45
N ALA A 448 -33.43 -1.98 4.72
CA ALA A 448 -34.37 -1.75 3.61
C ALA A 448 -35.66 -1.05 4.08
N GLY A 449 -36.00 -1.14 5.37
CA GLY A 449 -37.12 -0.45 6.00
C GLY A 449 -36.78 0.87 6.70
N ARG A 450 -35.51 1.29 6.78
CA ARG A 450 -35.08 2.48 7.52
C ARG A 450 -34.72 3.63 6.57
N ASN A 451 -35.61 4.61 6.48
CA ASN A 451 -35.44 5.83 5.68
C ASN A 451 -34.59 6.92 6.37
N ASP A 452 -33.95 6.61 7.50
CA ASP A 452 -33.02 7.51 8.20
C ASP A 452 -31.61 7.38 7.59
N PRO A 453 -31.02 8.46 7.05
CA PRO A 453 -29.68 8.43 6.46
C PRO A 453 -28.57 8.32 7.51
N ARG A 454 -28.88 8.47 8.80
CA ARG A 454 -27.87 8.41 9.86
C ARG A 454 -27.49 6.97 10.18
N LEU A 455 -26.18 6.71 10.17
CA LEU A 455 -25.59 5.47 10.68
C LEU A 455 -26.12 5.17 12.08
N ASN A 456 -26.47 3.92 12.39
CA ASN A 456 -26.73 3.47 13.76
C ASN A 456 -25.41 3.34 14.56
N GLU A 457 -25.49 2.98 15.84
CA GLU A 457 -24.29 2.87 16.71
C GLU A 457 -23.27 1.83 16.23
N TRP A 458 -23.74 0.67 15.78
CA TRP A 458 -22.92 -0.45 15.29
C TRP A 458 -22.27 -0.13 13.95
N GLU A 459 -23.03 0.53 13.07
CA GLU A 459 -22.53 1.06 11.79
C GLU A 459 -21.46 2.12 12.02
N LEU A 460 -21.66 3.03 12.96
CA LEU A 460 -20.67 4.04 13.34
C LEU A 460 -19.39 3.40 13.91
N ALA A 461 -19.53 2.41 14.80
CA ALA A 461 -18.40 1.65 15.34
C ALA A 461 -17.61 0.95 14.23
N SER A 462 -18.31 0.25 13.33
CA SER A 462 -17.70 -0.45 12.19
C SER A 462 -16.98 0.51 11.26
N ARG A 463 -17.62 1.63 10.89
CA ARG A 463 -16.99 2.61 10.01
C ARG A 463 -15.74 3.23 10.63
N LEU A 464 -15.76 3.49 11.94
CA LEU A 464 -14.59 4.00 12.65
C LEU A 464 -13.45 2.98 12.71
N SER A 465 -13.76 1.71 12.99
CA SER A 465 -12.75 0.65 13.08
C SER A 465 -12.10 0.34 11.72
N TYR A 466 -12.88 0.27 10.64
CA TYR A 466 -12.30 0.03 9.30
C TYR A 466 -11.53 1.24 8.78
N PHE A 467 -11.96 2.45 9.13
CA PHE A 467 -11.23 3.66 8.78
C PHE A 467 -9.84 3.71 9.43
N LEU A 468 -9.72 3.45 10.74
CA LEU A 468 -8.45 3.58 11.47
C LEU A 468 -7.62 2.29 11.53
N TRP A 469 -8.25 1.13 11.62
CA TRP A 469 -7.59 -0.15 11.87
C TRP A 469 -7.79 -1.18 10.77
N SER A 470 -8.61 -0.89 9.76
CA SER A 470 -8.87 -1.80 8.62
C SER A 470 -9.35 -3.19 9.07
N THR A 471 -10.14 -3.23 10.15
CA THR A 471 -10.58 -4.45 10.82
C THR A 471 -11.85 -4.16 11.65
N GLN A 472 -12.42 -5.21 12.25
CA GLN A 472 -13.59 -5.12 13.13
C GLN A 472 -13.38 -4.22 14.36
N PRO A 473 -14.46 -3.65 14.93
CA PRO A 473 -14.41 -2.98 16.23
C PRO A 473 -13.96 -3.93 17.33
N ASP A 474 -13.23 -3.40 18.31
CA ASP A 474 -12.89 -4.15 19.52
C ASP A 474 -13.99 -4.03 20.58
N ALA A 475 -13.86 -4.78 21.68
CA ALA A 475 -14.88 -4.85 22.72
C ALA A 475 -15.27 -3.48 23.30
N PRO A 476 -14.33 -2.58 23.69
CA PRO A 476 -14.70 -1.25 24.18
C PRO A 476 -15.51 -0.42 23.18
N LEU A 477 -15.22 -0.52 21.89
CA LEU A 477 -15.96 0.21 20.86
C LEU A 477 -17.35 -0.40 20.60
N LEU A 478 -17.47 -1.74 20.64
CA LEU A 478 -18.75 -2.44 20.58
C LEU A 478 -19.62 -2.17 21.81
N ASP A 479 -19.02 -2.06 23.00
CA ASP A 479 -19.72 -1.78 24.24
C ASP A 479 -20.29 -0.35 24.24
N ALA A 480 -19.51 0.63 23.78
CA ALA A 480 -19.98 2.01 23.57
C ALA A 480 -21.06 2.13 22.48
N ALA A 481 -21.04 1.22 21.49
CA ALA A 481 -22.14 1.12 20.53
C ALA A 481 -23.40 0.50 21.16
N ARG A 482 -23.22 -0.51 22.02
CA ARG A 482 -24.31 -1.22 22.70
C ARG A 482 -25.10 -0.31 23.63
N ASP A 483 -24.42 0.54 24.39
CA ASP A 483 -25.05 1.45 25.36
C ASP A 483 -25.53 2.77 24.74
N GLY A 484 -25.28 2.99 23.44
CA GLY A 484 -25.64 4.22 22.72
C GLY A 484 -24.81 5.45 23.09
N SER A 485 -23.71 5.28 23.83
CA SER A 485 -22.84 6.36 24.27
C SER A 485 -21.87 6.81 23.18
N LEU A 486 -21.59 6.00 22.16
CA LEU A 486 -20.59 6.27 21.12
C LEU A 486 -20.83 7.60 20.39
N ARG A 487 -22.07 8.07 20.25
CA ARG A 487 -22.37 9.38 19.65
C ARG A 487 -22.03 10.58 20.52
N LYS A 488 -21.85 10.40 21.82
CA LYS A 488 -21.51 11.52 22.71
C LYS A 488 -20.14 12.05 22.27
N PRO A 489 -20.00 13.36 21.96
CA PRO A 489 -18.75 13.90 21.40
C PRO A 489 -17.50 13.54 22.21
N GLU A 490 -17.60 13.57 23.54
CA GLU A 490 -16.48 13.21 24.43
C GLU A 490 -16.13 11.71 24.37
N VAL A 491 -17.13 10.83 24.26
CA VAL A 491 -16.90 9.37 24.14
C VAL A 491 -16.29 9.06 22.78
N LEU A 492 -16.82 9.63 21.70
CA LEU A 492 -16.29 9.46 20.36
C LEU A 492 -14.82 9.92 20.28
N LYS A 493 -14.53 11.12 20.81
CA LYS A 493 -13.18 11.67 20.86
C LYS A 493 -12.23 10.77 21.67
N ALA A 494 -12.66 10.28 22.83
CA ALA A 494 -11.87 9.37 23.64
C ALA A 494 -11.58 8.04 22.92
N GLN A 495 -12.57 7.47 22.22
CA GLN A 495 -12.39 6.26 21.41
C GLN A 495 -11.41 6.49 20.27
N VAL A 496 -11.55 7.58 19.50
CA VAL A 496 -10.62 7.94 18.43
C VAL A 496 -9.19 8.07 18.98
N GLN A 497 -8.99 8.80 20.08
CA GLN A 497 -7.67 8.98 20.69
C GLN A 497 -7.06 7.68 21.17
N ARG A 498 -7.87 6.77 21.73
CA ARG A 498 -7.43 5.43 22.12
C ARG A 498 -7.01 4.63 20.89
N MET A 499 -7.81 4.66 19.83
CA MET A 499 -7.55 3.93 18.61
C MET A 499 -6.30 4.40 17.86
N LEU A 500 -6.02 5.71 17.89
CA LEU A 500 -4.79 6.29 17.33
C LEU A 500 -3.52 5.87 18.10
N LYS A 501 -3.65 5.42 19.35
CA LYS A 501 -2.52 4.92 20.16
C LYS A 501 -2.35 3.40 20.10
N ASP A 502 -3.31 2.70 19.51
CA ASP A 502 -3.29 1.24 19.38
C ASP A 502 -2.38 0.83 18.23
N PRO A 503 -1.56 -0.23 18.37
CA PRO A 503 -0.65 -0.70 17.31
C PRO A 503 -1.32 -0.95 15.96
N ARG A 504 -2.63 -1.27 15.93
CA ARG A 504 -3.38 -1.48 14.68
C ARG A 504 -3.46 -0.23 13.80
N ILE A 505 -3.19 0.97 14.32
CA ILE A 505 -3.15 2.21 13.53
C ILE A 505 -2.09 2.15 12.42
N GLU A 506 -1.07 1.28 12.56
CA GLU A 506 -0.05 1.06 11.54
C GLU A 506 -0.64 0.62 10.20
N ARG A 507 -1.78 -0.09 10.20
CA ARG A 507 -2.49 -0.47 8.97
C ARG A 507 -2.95 0.77 8.18
N PHE A 508 -3.47 1.79 8.87
CA PHE A 508 -3.82 3.07 8.24
C PHE A 508 -2.56 3.84 7.81
N ALA A 509 -1.56 3.94 8.68
CA ALA A 509 -0.32 4.67 8.40
C ALA A 509 0.48 4.08 7.21
N ALA A 510 0.38 2.78 6.96
CA ALA A 510 0.99 2.12 5.82
C ALA A 510 0.11 2.19 4.55
N GLY A 511 -1.19 1.91 4.67
CA GLY A 511 -2.10 1.78 3.52
C GLY A 511 -2.55 3.10 2.92
N PHE A 512 -2.93 4.07 3.75
CA PHE A 512 -3.50 5.34 3.29
C PHE A 512 -2.54 6.17 2.43
N PRO A 513 -1.29 6.49 2.85
CA PRO A 513 -0.38 7.28 2.02
C PRO A 513 0.00 6.55 0.73
N ARG A 514 0.10 5.22 0.73
CA ARG A 514 0.35 4.44 -0.49
C ARG A 514 -0.75 4.63 -1.54
N GLN A 515 -2.02 4.62 -1.12
CA GLN A 515 -3.18 4.84 -1.98
C GLN A 515 -3.31 6.31 -2.39
N TRP A 516 -3.29 7.22 -1.41
CA TRP A 516 -3.46 8.66 -1.61
C TRP A 516 -2.39 9.25 -2.53
N LEU A 517 -1.11 8.95 -2.27
CA LEU A 517 0.02 9.51 -3.03
C LEU A 517 0.36 8.65 -4.26
N ARG A 518 -0.38 7.57 -4.50
CA ARG A 518 -0.23 6.64 -5.62
C ARG A 518 1.16 6.01 -5.69
N LEU A 519 1.72 5.65 -4.53
CA LEU A 519 3.09 5.10 -4.42
C LEU A 519 3.23 3.75 -5.12
N ALA A 520 2.13 3.04 -5.42
CA ALA A 520 2.15 1.85 -6.27
C ALA A 520 2.70 2.11 -7.69
N LYS A 521 2.74 3.38 -8.15
CA LYS A 521 3.36 3.74 -9.43
C LYS A 521 4.89 3.79 -9.38
N VAL A 522 5.49 3.82 -8.20
CA VAL A 522 6.95 3.77 -8.04
C VAL A 522 7.45 2.44 -8.61
N GLY A 523 8.36 2.51 -9.59
CA GLY A 523 8.91 1.32 -10.26
C GLY A 523 8.12 0.83 -11.48
N MET A 524 6.96 1.41 -11.81
CA MET A 524 6.27 1.10 -13.09
C MET A 524 7.12 1.48 -14.30
N PHE A 525 7.86 2.57 -14.20
CA PHE A 525 8.90 2.99 -15.15
C PHE A 525 10.26 2.92 -14.45
N PRO A 526 10.88 1.73 -14.38
CA PRO A 526 12.11 1.56 -13.62
C PRO A 526 13.22 2.42 -14.25
N PRO A 527 14.09 3.05 -13.44
CA PRO A 527 15.25 3.76 -13.94
C PRO A 527 16.12 2.90 -14.86
N ASP A 528 16.56 3.48 -15.98
CA ASP A 528 17.43 2.81 -16.93
C ASP A 528 18.75 2.45 -16.23
N LYS A 529 19.07 1.16 -16.13
CA LYS A 529 20.24 0.67 -15.41
C LYS A 529 21.58 1.14 -15.99
N LYS A 530 21.64 1.56 -17.26
CA LYS A 530 22.86 2.13 -17.85
C LYS A 530 23.07 3.58 -17.41
N LEU A 531 21.98 4.33 -17.25
CA LEU A 531 22.02 5.72 -16.77
C LEU A 531 22.14 5.80 -15.25
N TYR A 532 21.44 4.91 -14.53
CA TYR A 532 21.35 4.90 -13.07
C TYR A 532 21.75 3.52 -12.51
N PRO A 533 23.04 3.13 -12.62
CA PRO A 533 23.51 1.79 -12.27
C PRO A 533 23.40 1.46 -10.77
N THR A 534 23.23 2.47 -9.93
CA THR A 534 23.07 2.32 -8.48
C THR A 534 21.61 2.16 -8.06
N TRP A 535 20.64 2.25 -8.97
CA TRP A 535 19.24 2.02 -8.66
C TRP A 535 18.91 0.52 -8.64
N ASP A 536 18.35 0.06 -7.52
CA ASP A 536 17.94 -1.31 -7.30
C ASP A 536 16.65 -1.41 -6.50
N GLU A 537 16.13 -2.62 -6.35
CA GLU A 537 14.88 -2.89 -5.64
C GLU A 537 14.95 -2.44 -4.17
N HIS A 538 16.09 -2.60 -3.50
CA HIS A 538 16.27 -2.14 -2.12
C HIS A 538 16.15 -0.61 -2.02
N LEU A 539 16.77 0.14 -2.93
CA LEU A 539 16.59 1.59 -2.96
C LEU A 539 15.14 1.95 -3.23
N GLN A 540 14.49 1.32 -4.21
CA GLN A 540 13.09 1.57 -4.52
C GLN A 540 12.18 1.35 -3.30
N LYS A 541 12.32 0.21 -2.61
CA LYS A 541 11.61 -0.08 -1.34
C LYS A 541 11.90 1.00 -0.30
N SER A 542 13.16 1.42 -0.18
CA SER A 542 13.56 2.46 0.76
C SER A 542 12.94 3.82 0.46
N THR A 543 12.80 4.20 -0.82
CA THR A 543 12.13 5.46 -1.20
C THR A 543 10.64 5.46 -0.83
N VAL A 544 9.94 4.33 -1.01
CA VAL A 544 8.53 4.21 -0.59
C VAL A 544 8.43 4.22 0.93
N GLY A 545 9.35 3.54 1.61
CA GLY A 545 9.46 3.51 3.06
C GLY A 545 9.71 4.88 3.69
N GLU A 546 10.49 5.76 3.06
CA GLU A 546 10.65 7.16 3.50
C GLU A 546 9.29 7.85 3.60
N THR A 547 8.48 7.77 2.54
CA THR A 547 7.19 8.46 2.49
C THR A 547 6.19 7.92 3.50
N THR A 548 6.09 6.60 3.64
CA THR A 548 5.17 6.00 4.60
C THR A 548 5.62 6.24 6.05
N ALA A 549 6.92 6.15 6.34
CA ALA A 549 7.47 6.49 7.65
C ALA A 549 7.32 7.98 7.98
N PHE A 550 7.49 8.87 7.00
CA PHE A 550 7.32 10.30 7.17
C PHE A 550 5.86 10.66 7.48
N PHE A 551 4.91 10.07 6.76
CA PHE A 551 3.48 10.20 7.06
C PHE A 551 3.14 9.68 8.47
N ARG A 552 3.65 8.50 8.84
CA ARG A 552 3.49 7.92 10.18
C ARG A 552 4.00 8.87 11.26
N GLU A 553 5.18 9.43 11.10
CA GLU A 553 5.78 10.36 12.06
C GLU A 553 4.91 11.62 12.24
N VAL A 554 4.42 12.22 11.15
CA VAL A 554 3.50 13.36 11.20
C VAL A 554 2.19 13.01 11.90
N LEU A 555 1.61 11.85 11.59
CA LEU A 555 0.35 11.38 12.19
C LEU A 555 0.52 11.13 13.70
N THR A 556 1.50 10.31 14.08
CA THR A 556 1.71 9.87 15.46
C THR A 556 2.11 11.01 16.38
N LYS A 557 2.92 11.96 15.90
CA LYS A 557 3.31 13.15 16.68
C LYS A 557 2.33 14.31 16.53
N ASN A 558 1.25 14.13 15.77
CA ASN A 558 0.26 15.17 15.50
C ASN A 558 0.91 16.49 15.03
N LEU A 559 1.84 16.38 14.08
CA LEU A 559 2.54 17.53 13.50
C LEU A 559 1.62 18.29 12.55
N SER A 560 1.98 19.54 12.24
CA SER A 560 1.17 20.36 11.35
C SER A 560 1.23 19.85 9.90
N ILE A 561 0.16 20.09 9.13
CA ILE A 561 0.16 19.82 7.68
C ILE A 561 1.21 20.66 6.95
N ARG A 562 1.61 21.83 7.50
CA ARG A 562 2.69 22.64 6.91
C ARG A 562 4.01 21.88 6.96
N GLU A 563 4.27 21.19 8.07
CA GLU A 563 5.50 20.41 8.25
C GLU A 563 5.56 19.19 7.32
N PHE A 564 4.40 18.70 6.90
CA PHE A 564 4.31 17.66 5.89
C PHE A 564 4.71 18.16 4.48
N ILE A 565 4.47 19.44 4.19
CA ILE A 565 4.81 20.05 2.90
C ILE A 565 6.25 20.57 2.88
N ASP A 566 6.71 21.17 3.97
CA ASP A 566 8.04 21.74 4.12
C ASP A 566 8.61 21.40 5.50
N SER A 567 9.79 20.80 5.54
CA SER A 567 10.43 20.39 6.80
C SER A 567 11.93 20.34 6.67
N ASP A 568 12.62 20.59 7.80
CA ASP A 568 14.07 20.47 7.97
C ASP A 568 14.50 19.05 8.38
N TRP A 569 13.69 18.03 8.08
CA TRP A 569 13.95 16.64 8.44
C TRP A 569 13.26 15.67 7.47
N THR A 570 13.74 14.43 7.41
CA THR A 570 13.06 13.32 6.72
C THR A 570 13.30 12.00 7.47
N MET A 571 12.77 10.89 6.94
CA MET A 571 12.95 9.54 7.45
C MET A 571 13.92 8.77 6.57
N LEU A 572 15.06 8.34 7.11
CA LEU A 572 16.11 7.63 6.36
C LEU A 572 16.44 6.29 7.01
N ASN A 573 16.68 5.28 6.17
CA ASN A 573 17.49 4.12 6.50
C ASN A 573 18.89 4.26 5.85
N ALA A 574 19.80 3.33 6.10
CA ALA A 574 21.16 3.40 5.58
C ALA A 574 21.21 3.47 4.05
N ARG A 575 20.36 2.71 3.36
CA ARG A 575 20.33 2.66 1.89
C ARG A 575 19.93 3.98 1.26
N LEU A 576 18.89 4.61 1.81
CA LEU A 576 18.43 5.91 1.31
C LEU A 576 19.40 7.03 1.70
N ALA A 577 20.01 6.96 2.88
CA ALA A 577 21.01 7.92 3.30
C ALA A 577 22.25 7.89 2.39
N GLU A 578 22.72 6.71 1.98
CA GLU A 578 23.77 6.55 0.96
C GLU A 578 23.35 7.21 -0.36
N HIS A 579 22.12 6.98 -0.82
CA HIS A 579 21.60 7.60 -2.03
C HIS A 579 21.53 9.14 -1.94
N TYR A 580 21.21 9.68 -0.76
CA TYR A 580 21.15 11.13 -0.52
C TYR A 580 22.50 11.75 -0.18
N GLY A 581 23.55 10.95 0.03
CA GLY A 581 24.86 11.43 0.47
C GLY A 581 24.88 11.92 1.92
N ILE A 582 23.99 11.41 2.77
CA ILE A 582 23.88 11.79 4.18
C ILE A 582 24.60 10.74 5.05
N PRO A 583 25.70 11.09 5.73
CA PRO A 583 26.43 10.15 6.57
C PRO A 583 25.73 9.89 7.92
N GLY A 584 26.16 8.86 8.63
CA GLY A 584 25.76 8.61 10.03
C GLY A 584 24.44 7.87 10.22
N VAL A 585 23.83 7.35 9.15
CA VAL A 585 22.64 6.49 9.22
C VAL A 585 23.04 5.05 8.91
N GLU A 586 22.69 4.13 9.80
CA GLU A 586 23.05 2.71 9.72
C GLU A 586 21.83 1.81 9.90
N GLY A 587 21.84 0.62 9.27
CA GLY A 587 20.76 -0.35 9.32
C GLY A 587 19.53 -0.02 8.47
N ASP A 588 18.60 -0.97 8.41
CA ASP A 588 17.40 -0.91 7.55
C ASP A 588 16.25 -0.09 8.16
N GLU A 589 16.32 0.17 9.48
CA GLU A 589 15.29 0.91 10.20
C GLU A 589 15.26 2.40 9.85
N PHE A 590 14.07 2.90 9.53
CA PHE A 590 13.83 4.32 9.27
C PHE A 590 13.91 5.13 10.56
N ARG A 591 14.76 6.15 10.53
CA ARG A 591 14.89 7.11 11.63
C ARG A 591 14.73 8.53 11.12
N ARG A 592 14.24 9.39 12.00
CA ARG A 592 14.17 10.83 11.75
C ARG A 592 15.58 11.41 11.69
N VAL A 593 15.90 12.09 10.61
CA VAL A 593 17.21 12.72 10.37
C VAL A 593 16.98 14.19 10.03
N ALA A 594 17.69 15.08 10.72
CA ALA A 594 17.70 16.50 10.40
C ALA A 594 18.45 16.74 9.08
N LEU A 595 17.88 17.58 8.24
CA LEU A 595 18.40 17.94 6.93
C LEU A 595 19.08 19.31 7.01
N ALA A 596 20.33 19.37 6.59
CA ALA A 596 21.03 20.64 6.48
C ALA A 596 20.46 21.44 5.27
N PRO A 597 20.36 22.78 5.34
CA PRO A 597 19.84 23.60 4.24
C PRO A 597 20.52 23.34 2.88
N GLU A 598 21.81 23.00 2.90
CA GLU A 598 22.65 22.69 1.74
C GLU A 598 22.23 21.41 1.02
N THR A 599 21.46 20.54 1.68
CA THR A 599 20.90 19.35 1.04
C THR A 599 19.78 19.70 0.07
N HIS A 600 19.15 20.88 0.21
CA HIS A 600 17.97 21.32 -0.56
C HIS A 600 16.84 20.28 -0.56
N ARG A 601 16.69 19.55 0.55
CA ARG A 601 15.66 18.54 0.79
C ARG A 601 14.78 18.97 1.95
N GLY A 602 13.56 18.44 1.99
CA GLY A 602 12.57 18.77 2.99
C GLY A 602 11.15 18.55 2.50
N GLY A 603 10.28 18.07 3.39
CA GLY A 603 8.88 17.83 3.09
C GLY A 603 8.62 16.77 2.03
N LEU A 604 7.33 16.51 1.78
CA LEU A 604 6.88 15.43 0.90
C LEU A 604 7.38 15.56 -0.55
N LEU A 605 7.39 16.78 -1.10
CA LEU A 605 7.61 17.00 -2.53
C LEU A 605 9.04 16.69 -2.99
N THR A 606 10.00 16.68 -2.06
CA THR A 606 11.42 16.43 -2.37
C THR A 606 11.85 14.97 -2.20
N GLN A 607 10.94 14.10 -1.75
CA GLN A 607 11.22 12.69 -1.50
C GLN A 607 11.41 11.90 -2.80
N ALA A 608 12.34 10.94 -2.79
CA ALA A 608 12.72 10.21 -3.99
C ALA A 608 11.58 9.37 -4.59
N SER A 609 10.63 8.89 -3.78
CA SER A 609 9.45 8.17 -4.28
C SER A 609 8.60 9.07 -5.18
N ILE A 610 8.36 10.32 -4.78
CA ILE A 610 7.56 11.31 -5.52
C ILE A 610 8.31 11.74 -6.78
N LEU A 611 9.62 11.99 -6.67
CA LEU A 611 10.44 12.34 -7.82
C LEU A 611 10.55 11.20 -8.84
N SER A 612 10.58 9.95 -8.37
CA SER A 612 10.66 8.74 -9.20
C SER A 612 9.32 8.41 -9.87
N LEU A 613 8.21 8.40 -9.12
CA LEU A 613 6.87 8.06 -9.68
C LEU A 613 6.39 9.04 -10.75
N THR A 614 6.93 10.26 -10.75
CA THR A 614 6.62 11.31 -11.72
C THR A 614 7.65 11.39 -12.86
N SER A 615 8.54 10.41 -12.99
CA SER A 615 9.57 10.30 -14.02
C SER A 615 9.30 9.13 -14.98
N ASP A 616 10.08 9.02 -16.07
CA ASP A 616 9.93 7.94 -17.07
C ASP A 616 11.05 6.90 -17.04
N GLY A 617 11.88 6.92 -15.99
CA GLY A 617 13.05 6.05 -15.83
C GLY A 617 14.32 6.52 -16.56
N THR A 618 14.21 7.43 -17.53
CA THR A 618 15.37 8.02 -18.22
C THR A 618 15.59 9.48 -17.83
N ARG A 619 14.51 10.21 -17.57
CA ARG A 619 14.49 11.64 -17.23
C ARG A 619 13.30 12.01 -16.35
N HIS A 620 13.41 13.19 -15.74
CA HIS A 620 12.28 13.83 -15.06
C HIS A 620 11.20 14.28 -16.07
N ARG A 621 9.93 14.33 -15.64
CA ARG A 621 8.79 14.79 -16.44
C ARG A 621 8.01 15.89 -15.69
N PRO A 622 8.31 17.18 -15.93
CA PRO A 622 7.68 18.30 -15.21
C PRO A 622 6.17 18.32 -15.36
N VAL A 623 5.65 18.04 -16.56
CA VAL A 623 4.20 17.97 -16.79
C VAL A 623 3.55 16.93 -15.89
N HIS A 624 4.15 15.73 -15.75
CA HIS A 624 3.61 14.67 -14.89
C HIS A 624 3.73 15.03 -13.41
N ARG A 625 4.79 15.73 -12.99
CA ARG A 625 4.92 16.29 -11.63
C ARG A 625 3.78 17.25 -11.31
N GLY A 626 3.51 18.21 -12.22
CA GLY A 626 2.42 19.16 -12.06
C GLY A 626 1.04 18.49 -12.01
N VAL A 627 0.80 17.49 -12.87
CA VAL A 627 -0.42 16.66 -12.84
C VAL A 627 -0.55 15.95 -11.49
N TRP A 628 0.51 15.31 -11.01
CA TRP A 628 0.47 14.60 -9.73
C TRP A 628 0.17 15.53 -8.55
N VAL A 629 0.73 16.75 -8.52
CA VAL A 629 0.42 17.75 -7.48
C VAL A 629 -1.06 18.15 -7.55
N LEU A 630 -1.56 18.43 -8.76
CA LEU A 630 -2.96 18.78 -8.97
C LEU A 630 -3.91 17.67 -8.52
N GLU A 631 -3.62 16.43 -8.89
CA GLU A 631 -4.44 15.26 -8.56
C GLU A 631 -4.37 14.90 -7.07
N SER A 632 -3.17 14.76 -6.53
CA SER A 632 -2.94 14.15 -5.20
C SER A 632 -3.01 15.18 -4.08
N ILE A 633 -2.56 16.41 -4.31
CA ILE A 633 -2.48 17.45 -3.26
C ILE A 633 -3.69 18.40 -3.34
N PHE A 634 -3.98 18.95 -4.52
CA PHE A 634 -5.08 19.91 -4.68
C PHE A 634 -6.44 19.28 -4.97
N ASN A 635 -6.47 17.97 -5.26
CA ASN A 635 -7.67 17.25 -5.71
C ASN A 635 -8.34 17.94 -6.92
N ARG A 636 -7.57 18.55 -7.83
CA ARG A 636 -8.04 19.27 -9.02
C ARG A 636 -7.41 18.65 -10.26
N PRO A 637 -7.76 17.38 -10.61
CA PRO A 637 -7.17 16.70 -11.75
C PRO A 637 -7.31 17.55 -13.03
N PRO A 638 -6.26 17.67 -13.84
CA PRO A 638 -6.39 18.32 -15.14
C PRO A 638 -7.25 17.48 -16.08
N PRO A 639 -7.89 18.08 -17.10
CA PRO A 639 -8.64 17.33 -18.10
C PRO A 639 -7.71 16.39 -18.89
N PRO A 640 -8.25 15.30 -19.49
CA PRO A 640 -7.45 14.41 -20.31
C PRO A 640 -6.82 15.17 -21.51
N PRO A 641 -5.63 14.75 -21.96
CA PRO A 641 -4.99 15.38 -23.12
C PRO A 641 -5.82 15.15 -24.39
N PRO A 642 -5.82 16.08 -25.36
CA PRO A 642 -6.50 15.88 -26.64
C PRO A 642 -5.92 14.67 -27.40
N ALA A 643 -6.79 13.82 -27.98
CA ALA A 643 -6.41 12.54 -28.58
C ALA A 643 -5.42 12.63 -29.77
N ASN A 644 -5.33 13.80 -30.42
CA ASN A 644 -4.59 13.98 -31.68
C ASN A 644 -3.28 14.79 -31.53
N VAL A 645 -2.76 14.97 -30.32
CA VAL A 645 -1.53 15.73 -30.10
C VAL A 645 -0.32 14.79 -30.14
N PRO A 646 0.63 14.98 -31.08
CA PRO A 646 1.83 14.15 -31.14
C PRO A 646 2.67 14.36 -29.86
N PRO A 647 3.27 13.29 -29.31
CA PRO A 647 4.08 13.37 -28.11
C PRO A 647 5.31 14.28 -28.34
N ILE A 648 5.69 15.06 -27.32
CA ILE A 648 6.91 15.85 -27.38
C ILE A 648 8.12 14.91 -27.38
N GLU A 649 8.81 14.82 -28.53
CA GLU A 649 9.97 13.95 -28.69
C GLU A 649 11.12 14.33 -27.75
N PRO A 650 11.80 13.34 -27.15
CA PRO A 650 12.95 13.59 -26.28
C PRO A 650 14.07 14.30 -27.03
N THR A 651 14.82 15.18 -26.36
CA THR A 651 16.05 15.73 -26.95
C THR A 651 17.12 14.63 -26.91
N PRO A 652 17.72 14.23 -28.05
CA PRO A 652 18.81 13.27 -28.05
C PRO A 652 19.99 13.83 -27.23
N ALA A 653 20.64 12.98 -26.42
CA ALA A 653 21.72 13.36 -25.51
C ALA A 653 22.94 14.04 -26.21
N LYS A 654 23.04 13.93 -27.53
CA LYS A 654 24.12 14.49 -28.36
C LYS A 654 23.75 15.77 -29.12
N SER A 655 22.55 16.31 -28.96
CA SER A 655 22.10 17.50 -29.71
C SER A 655 22.14 18.77 -28.84
N PRO A 656 22.81 19.84 -29.29
CA PRO A 656 22.77 21.11 -28.59
C PRO A 656 21.49 21.91 -28.99
N LYS A 657 20.95 22.69 -28.02
CA LYS A 657 20.21 23.98 -28.18
C LYS A 657 18.74 24.10 -27.75
N ALA A 658 18.02 23.06 -27.34
CA ALA A 658 16.67 23.26 -26.77
C ALA A 658 16.50 22.55 -25.42
N THR A 659 16.34 23.33 -24.35
CA THR A 659 15.96 22.80 -23.03
C THR A 659 14.55 22.23 -23.08
N LEU A 660 14.19 21.36 -22.13
CA LEU A 660 12.82 20.85 -22.02
C LEU A 660 11.80 22.00 -21.87
N ARG A 661 12.17 23.05 -21.14
CA ARG A 661 11.38 24.28 -21.00
C ARG A 661 11.15 24.95 -22.36
N MET A 662 12.18 25.13 -23.18
CA MET A 662 12.04 25.70 -24.54
C MET A 662 11.13 24.85 -25.44
N LYS A 663 11.21 23.52 -25.35
CA LYS A 663 10.31 22.62 -26.09
C LYS A 663 8.86 22.71 -25.62
N LEU A 664 8.64 22.77 -24.30
CA LEU A 664 7.30 22.96 -23.74
C LEU A 664 6.74 24.34 -24.08
N ASP A 665 7.56 25.39 -24.10
CA ASP A 665 7.11 26.73 -24.48
C ASP A 665 6.77 26.80 -25.98
N ALA A 666 7.50 26.09 -26.84
CA ALA A 666 7.09 25.89 -28.23
C ALA A 666 5.78 25.09 -28.34
N HIS A 667 5.59 24.07 -27.50
CA HIS A 667 4.36 23.28 -27.45
C HIS A 667 3.14 24.10 -26.98
N LYS A 668 3.34 25.08 -26.09
CA LYS A 668 2.32 26.06 -25.66
C LYS A 668 1.99 27.12 -26.70
N SER A 669 2.67 27.16 -27.85
CA SER A 669 2.30 28.11 -28.91
C SER A 669 0.90 27.82 -29.48
N ASP A 670 0.42 26.57 -29.37
CA ASP A 670 -0.97 26.24 -29.62
C ASP A 670 -1.85 26.70 -28.44
N PRO A 671 -2.84 27.59 -28.67
CA PRO A 671 -3.79 28.04 -27.65
C PRO A 671 -4.46 26.91 -26.85
N ASN A 672 -4.67 25.75 -27.47
CA ASN A 672 -5.30 24.58 -26.86
C ASN A 672 -4.38 23.92 -25.83
N CYS A 673 -3.09 23.82 -26.14
CA CYS A 673 -2.09 23.29 -25.21
C CYS A 673 -1.81 24.30 -24.08
N ALA A 674 -1.76 25.60 -24.40
CA ALA A 674 -1.50 26.65 -23.42
C ALA A 674 -2.53 26.70 -22.28
N ALA A 675 -3.80 26.37 -22.57
CA ALA A 675 -4.89 26.44 -21.59
C ALA A 675 -4.61 25.56 -20.35
N CYS A 676 -4.29 24.28 -20.55
CA CYS A 676 -3.99 23.34 -19.48
C CYS A 676 -2.57 23.53 -18.92
N HIS A 677 -1.58 23.72 -19.81
CA HIS A 677 -0.17 23.79 -19.40
C HIS A 677 0.15 25.02 -18.53
N ARG A 678 -0.62 26.12 -18.61
CA ARG A 678 -0.48 27.25 -17.68
C ARG A 678 -0.67 26.89 -16.22
N LYS A 679 -1.43 25.82 -15.92
CA LYS A 679 -1.69 25.36 -14.56
C LYS A 679 -0.78 24.22 -14.13
N ILE A 680 -0.39 23.39 -15.08
CA ILE A 680 0.39 22.18 -14.83
C ILE A 680 1.88 22.53 -14.75
N ASP A 681 2.40 23.22 -15.75
CA ASP A 681 3.84 23.38 -15.93
C ASP A 681 4.51 24.17 -14.81
N PRO A 682 3.94 25.28 -14.27
CA PRO A 682 4.57 25.99 -13.16
C PRO A 682 4.76 25.09 -11.93
N LEU A 683 3.76 24.25 -11.62
CA LEU A 683 3.84 23.29 -10.50
C LEU A 683 4.91 22.23 -10.78
N GLY A 684 5.02 21.78 -12.02
CA GLY A 684 6.03 20.81 -12.44
C GLY A 684 7.46 21.33 -12.42
N PHE A 685 7.66 22.53 -12.97
CA PHE A 685 8.97 23.19 -13.07
C PHE A 685 9.51 23.63 -11.71
N ALA A 686 8.66 23.77 -10.69
CA ALA A 686 9.12 24.03 -9.33
C ALA A 686 10.03 22.93 -8.76
N PHE A 687 10.02 21.74 -9.37
CA PHE A 687 10.89 20.62 -9.01
C PHE A 687 12.17 20.55 -9.85
N ASP A 688 12.31 21.42 -10.87
CA ASP A 688 13.49 21.47 -11.74
C ASP A 688 14.39 22.61 -11.25
N ASN A 689 15.41 22.25 -10.46
CA ASN A 689 16.51 23.14 -10.08
C ASN A 689 17.73 22.88 -10.97
#